data_AF-A0A1I8GI57-F1
#
_entry.id   AF-A0A1I8GI57-F1
#
_cell.length_a   1.000
_cell.length_b   1.000
_cell.length_c   1.000
_cell.angle_alpha   90.00
_cell.angle_beta   90.00
_cell.angle_gamma   90.00
#
_symmetry.space_group_name_H-M   'P 1'
#
loop_
_entity.id
_entity.type
_entity.pdbx_description
1 polymer ?
#
loop_
_entity_poly.entity_id
_entity_poly.type
_entity_poly.pdbx_seq_one_letter_code
_entity_poly.pdbx_strand_id
1 'polypeptide(L)'
;MLGINVTNKTSLMRYLALPQPEDKIQCMYIWIDGTGENLRAKTRTVDALPKTAKELPIWNFDGSSTGQAVGENSDVMIHPVAMFKDPFRGGKNQLVLCETYAYDGKVHPTNKRHTCVEAMEKAKDFKPWFGIEQEYTMLDTDTHPFGWPKNGFPGPQGPYYTGVGANKVYGRDVVEAHYRACLYSGVKIAGTNAEVMPAQWEFQVGPCEGIEMGDHLWIGRFLLHRVAEDFGIVITYDPKPMPGDWNGAGAHCNYSTLEMRQPGGMKAMVAAIEKLGKRHATHIRAYDPKGGADNKRRLTGLHETSSIENFSYGVAHRGSSIRIPRQCSDDGCGYIEDRRPSSNCDPYSVTEMLIFFVKQSFDLLNFSLTRKRSVMAGVMLGTKLCTNKIVLERYMSLPQPKDKVQCMYVWIDGTGENLRAKTRTLDFVPKDPKELPIWNFDGSSTGQAVGENSDVMIHPVALYQDPVRGNNNRLVLCETYAHDGKVHPTNLRHGCVQVMEKAKSFKPWFAFEQEYTLMDIDDQPFGWPKNGFPGPQGPYYTSVGANKAYGRDVVEAHYKACLRAGINIFGTNAEGMPSQWEFQIGPSEGITASDDLWMARFLIHRIAEDFGIAVTLEPKLKKDWSGAGGHVNFSTVQMRQPGGLAVIKEAVEKLSKRHQTHLKFYDPKGGADNLRRLTCMHETSSFYEFTHGVAHRNASVRIPRQVNEDGCGYLEDRRPTANCDPYAVTEMLVRTTCLNETD
;
A
#
# COMPACT_ATOMS: atom_id res chain seq x y z
N MET A 1 6.03 8.62 29.94
CA MET A 1 6.17 10.09 29.98
C MET A 1 6.91 10.52 28.73
N LEU A 2 6.41 11.60 28.11
CA LEU A 2 6.74 12.10 26.77
C LEU A 2 8.20 12.55 26.66
N GLY A 3 8.96 11.91 25.76
CA GLY A 3 10.33 12.27 25.40
C GLY A 3 10.48 12.68 23.94
N ILE A 4 9.43 13.25 23.32
CA ILE A 4 9.52 13.82 21.98
C ILE A 4 9.05 15.27 22.09
N ASN A 5 9.91 16.22 21.69
CA ASN A 5 9.61 17.65 21.57
C ASN A 5 8.59 17.92 20.45
N VAL A 6 7.40 17.31 20.51
CA VAL A 6 6.30 17.60 19.59
C VAL A 6 5.42 18.66 20.24
N THR A 7 5.30 19.81 19.59
CA THR A 7 4.35 20.84 20.00
C THR A 7 2.91 20.28 20.00
N ASN A 8 2.09 20.68 20.97
CA ASN A 8 0.71 20.19 21.08
C ASN A 8 -0.12 20.66 19.87
N LYS A 9 -0.39 19.75 18.92
CA LYS A 9 -1.10 20.07 17.68
C LYS A 9 -2.57 20.46 17.91
N THR A 10 -3.22 19.96 18.97
CA THR A 10 -4.56 20.40 19.36
C THR A 10 -4.59 21.88 19.72
N SER A 11 -3.50 22.42 20.28
CA SER A 11 -3.40 23.85 20.58
C SER A 11 -3.32 24.70 19.31
N LEU A 12 -2.59 24.25 18.28
CA LEU A 12 -2.52 24.94 17.00
C LEU A 12 -3.88 24.99 16.29
N MET A 13 -4.64 23.89 16.32
CA MET A 13 -5.97 23.81 15.69
C MET A 13 -6.95 24.87 16.20
N ARG A 14 -6.87 25.24 17.50
CA ARG A 14 -7.69 26.32 18.07
C ARG A 14 -7.48 27.65 17.36
N TYR A 15 -6.25 27.96 16.95
CA TYR A 15 -5.93 29.22 16.28
C TYR A 15 -6.21 29.16 14.78
N LEU A 16 -5.99 28.01 14.14
CA LEU A 16 -6.32 27.82 12.72
C LEU A 16 -7.84 27.82 12.44
N ALA A 17 -8.65 27.48 13.44
CA ALA A 17 -10.12 27.52 13.34
C ALA A 17 -10.72 28.94 13.51
N LEU A 18 -9.90 29.96 13.82
CA LEU A 18 -10.38 31.33 13.92
C LEU A 18 -10.89 31.82 12.56
N PRO A 19 -12.00 32.59 12.52
CA PRO A 19 -12.47 33.18 11.27
C PRO A 19 -11.38 34.04 10.64
N GLN A 20 -11.06 33.74 9.38
CA GLN A 20 -10.17 34.55 8.56
C GLN A 20 -10.99 35.61 7.81
N PRO A 21 -10.56 36.89 7.75
CA PRO A 21 -11.21 37.90 6.92
C PRO A 21 -11.27 37.45 5.45
N GLU A 22 -12.41 37.71 4.77
CA GLU A 22 -12.64 37.19 3.42
C GLU A 22 -11.70 37.73 2.34
N ASP A 23 -11.15 38.92 2.58
CA ASP A 23 -10.24 39.70 1.74
C ASP A 23 -8.77 39.44 2.06
N LYS A 24 -8.43 38.86 3.21
CA LYS A 24 -7.04 38.57 3.57
C LYS A 24 -6.70 37.13 3.25
N ILE A 25 -5.84 36.90 2.27
CA ILE A 25 -5.43 35.57 1.83
C ILE A 25 -3.96 35.35 2.18
N GLN A 26 -3.64 34.21 2.81
CA GLN A 26 -2.26 33.82 3.07
C GLN A 26 -1.73 32.98 1.90
N CYS A 27 -0.65 33.47 1.28
CA CYS A 27 0.05 32.82 0.17
C CYS A 27 1.43 32.40 0.66
N MET A 28 1.67 31.09 0.73
CA MET A 28 2.96 30.51 1.11
C MET A 28 3.83 30.33 -0.13
N TYR A 29 4.87 31.16 -0.27
CA TYR A 29 5.84 31.09 -1.35
C TYR A 29 6.87 30.02 -1.01
N ILE A 30 7.08 29.09 -1.94
CA ILE A 30 7.91 27.90 -1.80
C ILE A 30 8.98 27.93 -2.91
N TRP A 31 10.23 27.68 -2.57
CA TRP A 31 11.34 27.64 -3.53
C TRP A 31 12.36 26.55 -3.17
N ILE A 32 13.20 26.20 -4.13
CA ILE A 32 14.31 25.25 -3.98
C ILE A 32 15.54 26.02 -3.53
N ASP A 33 16.23 25.53 -2.49
CA ASP A 33 17.40 26.21 -1.92
C ASP A 33 18.70 25.94 -2.68
N GLY A 34 19.81 26.46 -2.15
CA GLY A 34 21.12 26.37 -2.79
C GLY A 34 21.68 24.96 -2.94
N THR A 35 21.14 23.97 -2.21
CA THR A 35 21.57 22.58 -2.38
C THR A 35 20.94 21.93 -3.61
N GLY A 36 19.83 22.47 -4.12
CA GLY A 36 19.04 21.85 -5.19
C GLY A 36 18.21 20.65 -4.74
N GLU A 37 18.23 20.31 -3.45
CA GLU A 37 17.56 19.12 -2.89
C GLU A 37 16.43 19.50 -1.94
N ASN A 38 16.55 20.63 -1.24
CA ASN A 38 15.63 21.01 -0.17
C ASN A 38 14.71 22.15 -0.58
N LEU A 39 13.54 22.20 0.07
CA LEU A 39 12.53 23.23 -0.12
C LEU A 39 12.53 24.19 1.08
N ARG A 40 12.28 25.46 0.79
CA ARG A 40 12.09 26.53 1.78
C ARG A 40 10.78 27.23 1.50
N ALA A 41 10.20 27.81 2.53
CA ALA A 41 8.95 28.54 2.37
C ALA A 41 8.82 29.71 3.34
N LYS A 42 8.06 30.72 2.90
CA LYS A 42 7.59 31.82 3.76
C LYS A 42 6.24 32.34 3.28
N THR A 43 5.49 32.99 4.16
CA THR A 43 4.09 33.37 3.88
C THR A 43 3.93 34.89 3.78
N ARG A 44 3.20 35.33 2.75
CA ARG A 44 2.72 36.71 2.57
C ARG A 44 1.20 36.74 2.71
N THR A 45 0.67 37.84 3.24
CA THR A 45 -0.77 38.14 3.18
C THR A 45 -1.04 39.03 1.98
N VAL A 46 -2.07 38.73 1.19
CA VAL A 46 -2.55 39.54 0.06
C VAL A 46 -4.03 39.89 0.25
N ASP A 47 -4.49 40.95 -0.42
CA ASP A 47 -5.82 41.55 -0.22
C ASP A 47 -6.92 41.00 -1.14
N ALA A 48 -6.57 39.99 -1.95
CA ALA A 48 -7.52 39.28 -2.80
C ALA A 48 -7.01 37.88 -3.14
N LEU A 49 -7.93 36.95 -3.42
CA LEU A 49 -7.58 35.64 -3.94
C LEU A 49 -6.99 35.80 -5.36
N PRO A 50 -5.70 35.45 -5.58
CA PRO A 50 -5.12 35.54 -6.91
C PRO A 50 -5.73 34.47 -7.81
N LYS A 51 -6.00 34.81 -9.07
CA LYS A 51 -6.49 33.84 -10.06
C LYS A 51 -5.35 33.05 -10.69
N THR A 52 -4.17 33.67 -10.80
CA THR A 52 -2.98 33.06 -11.39
C THR A 52 -1.73 33.46 -10.61
N ALA A 53 -0.66 32.65 -10.73
CA ALA A 53 0.61 32.95 -10.08
C ALA A 53 1.17 34.32 -10.50
N LYS A 54 0.94 34.75 -11.75
CA LYS A 54 1.43 36.02 -12.28
C LYS A 54 0.83 37.26 -11.61
N GLU A 55 -0.34 37.13 -10.98
CA GLU A 55 -0.97 38.22 -10.21
C GLU A 55 -0.31 38.42 -8.84
N LEU A 56 0.47 37.44 -8.38
CA LEU A 56 1.16 37.52 -7.11
C LEU A 56 2.43 38.38 -7.24
N PRO A 57 2.70 39.26 -6.26
CA PRO A 57 3.88 40.09 -6.29
C PRO A 57 5.15 39.25 -6.19
N ILE A 58 6.17 39.62 -6.96
CA ILE A 58 7.55 39.15 -6.77
C ILE A 58 7.96 39.45 -5.31
N TRP A 59 8.80 38.59 -4.75
CA TRP A 59 9.37 38.81 -3.43
C TRP A 59 10.86 38.48 -3.45
N ASN A 60 11.55 38.72 -2.35
CA ASN A 60 12.96 38.38 -2.13
C ASN A 60 13.07 37.49 -0.91
N PHE A 61 14.21 36.85 -0.67
CA PHE A 61 14.57 36.23 0.59
C PHE A 61 16.08 36.38 0.84
N ASP A 62 16.52 36.05 2.06
CA ASP A 62 17.94 36.01 2.39
C ASP A 62 18.60 34.76 1.80
N GLY A 63 19.25 34.93 0.65
CA GLY A 63 20.00 33.90 -0.06
C GLY A 63 21.29 33.49 0.64
N SER A 64 21.85 34.31 1.53
CA SER A 64 23.06 33.92 2.26
C SER A 64 22.77 32.79 3.26
N SER A 65 21.56 32.78 3.83
CA SER A 65 21.06 31.73 4.72
C SER A 65 20.64 30.44 4.00
N THR A 66 20.68 30.42 2.66
CA THR A 66 20.29 29.27 1.84
C THR A 66 21.37 28.80 0.87
N GLY A 67 22.58 29.38 0.94
CA GLY A 67 23.69 29.04 0.04
C GLY A 67 23.48 29.52 -1.41
N GLN A 68 22.68 30.57 -1.61
CA GLN A 68 22.35 31.15 -2.91
C GLN A 68 22.94 32.55 -3.12
N ALA A 69 23.36 33.22 -2.06
CA ALA A 69 24.01 34.52 -2.14
C ALA A 69 25.11 34.67 -1.09
N VAL A 70 25.89 35.75 -1.19
CA VAL A 70 26.87 36.13 -0.15
C VAL A 70 26.24 37.16 0.78
N GLY A 71 26.70 37.24 2.03
CA GLY A 71 26.09 38.13 3.03
C GLY A 71 26.09 39.62 2.67
N GLU A 72 27.10 40.07 1.91
CA GLU A 72 27.24 41.48 1.48
C GLU A 72 26.20 41.89 0.41
N ASN A 73 25.62 40.91 -0.29
CA ASN A 73 24.55 41.10 -1.26
C ASN A 73 23.65 39.86 -1.25
N SER A 74 22.81 39.76 -0.23
CA SER A 74 22.11 38.54 0.15
C SER A 74 20.79 38.32 -0.57
N ASP A 75 20.23 39.33 -1.25
CA ASP A 75 18.88 39.23 -1.82
C ASP A 75 18.82 38.29 -3.03
N VAL A 76 17.93 37.31 -2.94
CA VAL A 76 17.53 36.45 -4.07
C VAL A 76 16.03 36.64 -4.28
N MET A 77 15.64 36.90 -5.52
CA MET A 77 14.26 37.17 -5.92
C MET A 77 13.52 35.85 -6.18
N ILE A 78 12.26 35.78 -5.77
CA ILE A 78 11.34 34.66 -6.00
C ILE A 78 10.16 35.10 -6.85
N HIS A 79 10.03 34.45 -7.99
CA HIS A 79 9.01 34.72 -9.00
C HIS A 79 7.95 33.62 -8.94
N PRO A 80 6.67 33.94 -8.64
CA PRO A 80 5.59 32.96 -8.63
C PRO A 80 5.39 32.30 -10.01
N VAL A 81 5.32 30.97 -10.04
CA VAL A 81 5.18 30.19 -11.28
C VAL A 81 3.97 29.25 -11.29
N ALA A 82 3.54 28.74 -10.13
CA ALA A 82 2.36 27.88 -10.01
C ALA A 82 1.66 28.09 -8.66
N MET A 83 0.36 27.82 -8.61
CA MET A 83 -0.48 27.96 -7.41
C MET A 83 -1.24 26.67 -7.10
N PHE A 84 -1.33 26.34 -5.82
CA PHE A 84 -2.02 25.16 -5.30
C PHE A 84 -2.81 25.55 -4.04
N LYS A 85 -3.87 24.82 -3.70
CA LYS A 85 -4.60 25.11 -2.44
C LYS A 85 -3.75 24.72 -1.24
N ASP A 86 -3.81 25.50 -0.16
CA ASP A 86 -3.09 25.20 1.09
C ASP A 86 -3.89 24.22 1.97
N PRO A 87 -3.46 22.95 2.13
CA PRO A 87 -4.18 21.96 2.94
C PRO A 87 -3.93 22.15 4.44
N PHE A 88 -2.93 22.93 4.83
CA PHE A 88 -2.58 23.13 6.23
C PHE A 88 -3.44 24.22 6.86
N ARG A 89 -3.69 25.29 6.11
CA ARG A 89 -4.55 26.42 6.53
C ARG A 89 -5.97 26.31 6.04
N GLY A 90 -6.21 25.60 4.95
CA GLY A 90 -7.53 25.48 4.34
C GLY A 90 -8.07 26.80 3.78
N GLY A 91 -9.37 26.82 3.47
CA GLY A 91 -10.06 28.02 2.99
C GLY A 91 -9.53 28.53 1.64
N LYS A 92 -9.40 29.85 1.52
CA LYS A 92 -8.91 30.53 0.30
C LYS A 92 -7.37 30.58 0.22
N ASN A 93 -6.64 30.10 1.22
CA ASN A 93 -5.18 30.19 1.30
C ASN A 93 -4.48 29.34 0.23
N GLN A 94 -3.29 29.78 -0.20
CA GLN A 94 -2.59 29.22 -1.35
C GLN A 94 -1.14 28.84 -1.02
N LEU A 95 -0.68 27.74 -1.61
CA LEU A 95 0.73 27.45 -1.81
C LEU A 95 1.15 27.99 -3.19
N VAL A 96 2.34 28.56 -3.26
CA VAL A 96 2.85 29.25 -4.44
C VAL A 96 4.25 28.73 -4.71
N LEU A 97 4.41 27.95 -5.77
CA LEU A 97 5.74 27.55 -6.22
C LEU A 97 6.42 28.76 -6.87
N CYS A 98 7.68 28.96 -6.57
CA CYS A 98 8.48 30.05 -7.11
C CYS A 98 9.79 29.55 -7.74
N GLU A 99 10.22 30.27 -8.77
CA GLU A 99 11.57 30.14 -9.32
C GLU A 99 12.46 31.29 -8.82
N THR A 100 13.77 31.11 -8.87
CA THR A 100 14.74 32.04 -8.28
C THR A 100 15.52 32.84 -9.31
N TYR A 101 15.71 34.12 -9.01
CA TYR A 101 16.49 35.09 -9.78
C TYR A 101 17.47 35.82 -8.85
N ALA A 102 18.64 36.18 -9.35
CA ALA A 102 19.60 37.00 -8.63
C ALA A 102 19.09 38.45 -8.45
N TYR A 103 19.73 39.21 -7.56
CA TYR A 103 19.41 40.62 -7.29
C TYR A 103 19.43 41.52 -8.53
N ASP A 104 20.21 41.16 -9.57
CA ASP A 104 20.32 41.90 -10.82
C ASP A 104 19.30 41.47 -11.89
N GLY A 105 18.36 40.60 -11.52
CA GLY A 105 17.30 40.08 -12.41
C GLY A 105 17.75 38.95 -13.33
N LYS A 106 18.99 38.46 -13.24
CA LYS A 106 19.42 37.26 -13.99
C LYS A 106 18.89 35.99 -13.35
N VAL A 107 18.74 34.94 -14.16
CA VAL A 107 18.36 33.61 -13.69
C VAL A 107 19.39 33.13 -12.67
N HIS A 108 18.93 32.67 -11.50
CA HIS A 108 19.83 32.17 -10.48
C HIS A 108 20.48 30.84 -10.92
N PRO A 109 21.78 30.57 -10.66
CA PRO A 109 22.44 29.33 -11.14
C PRO A 109 21.80 28.01 -10.69
N THR A 110 21.08 28.03 -9.56
CA THR A 110 20.36 26.86 -9.03
C THR A 110 18.94 26.71 -9.61
N ASN A 111 18.45 27.67 -10.40
CA ASN A 111 17.14 27.62 -11.03
C ASN A 111 17.15 26.69 -12.26
N LYS A 112 16.96 25.39 -12.02
CA LYS A 112 16.83 24.38 -13.09
C LYS A 112 15.49 24.41 -13.82
N ARG A 113 14.48 25.06 -13.23
CA ARG A 113 13.18 25.21 -13.86
C ARG A 113 13.28 26.03 -15.14
N HIS A 114 14.11 27.07 -15.16
CA HIS A 114 14.24 27.97 -16.30
C HIS A 114 14.65 27.24 -17.59
N THR A 115 15.74 26.48 -17.56
CA THR A 115 16.21 25.71 -18.73
C THR A 115 15.24 24.59 -19.11
N CYS A 116 14.63 23.96 -18.12
CA CYS A 116 13.58 22.97 -18.35
C CYS A 116 12.39 23.58 -19.10
N VAL A 117 11.91 24.78 -18.75
CA VAL A 117 10.83 25.47 -19.48
C VAL A 117 11.20 25.68 -20.95
N GLU A 118 12.43 26.13 -21.24
CA GLU A 118 12.90 26.30 -22.61
C GLU A 118 12.93 24.99 -23.40
N ALA A 119 13.38 23.89 -22.76
CA ALA A 119 13.39 22.57 -23.37
C ALA A 119 11.96 22.05 -23.64
N MET A 120 11.05 22.24 -22.69
CA MET A 120 9.65 21.86 -22.80
C MET A 120 8.94 22.62 -23.93
N GLU A 121 9.19 23.93 -24.06
CA GLU A 121 8.62 24.75 -25.14
C GLU A 121 9.10 24.28 -26.52
N LYS A 122 10.40 23.93 -26.65
CA LYS A 122 10.96 23.36 -27.88
C LYS A 122 10.38 21.99 -28.23
N ALA A 123 9.87 21.26 -27.24
CA ALA A 123 9.35 19.90 -27.40
C ALA A 123 7.82 19.79 -27.31
N LYS A 124 7.10 20.91 -27.21
CA LYS A 124 5.65 20.94 -27.02
C LYS A 124 4.87 20.15 -28.08
N ASP A 125 5.36 20.14 -29.32
CA ASP A 125 4.70 19.45 -30.44
C ASP A 125 4.71 17.91 -30.26
N PHE A 126 5.66 17.38 -29.47
CA PHE A 126 5.71 15.96 -29.13
C PHE A 126 4.70 15.56 -28.03
N LYS A 127 4.08 16.55 -27.36
CA LYS A 127 3.17 16.37 -26.21
C LYS A 127 3.73 15.39 -25.16
N PRO A 128 4.90 15.72 -24.58
CA PRO A 128 5.61 14.83 -23.67
C PRO A 128 4.83 14.67 -22.36
N TRP A 129 4.54 13.43 -22.00
CA TRP A 129 3.94 13.08 -20.72
C TRP A 129 4.98 12.41 -19.84
N PHE A 130 4.94 12.80 -18.57
CA PHE A 130 5.77 12.24 -17.51
C PHE A 130 4.91 11.71 -16.37
N GLY A 131 5.35 10.64 -15.75
CA GLY A 131 4.90 10.22 -14.42
C GLY A 131 6.10 9.83 -13.59
N ILE A 132 6.31 10.47 -12.44
CA ILE A 132 7.45 10.18 -11.57
C ILE A 132 6.97 9.44 -10.32
N GLU A 133 7.62 8.31 -10.04
CA GLU A 133 7.41 7.44 -8.89
C GLU A 133 8.43 7.83 -7.82
N GLN A 134 8.04 8.66 -6.85
CA GLN A 134 8.93 9.14 -5.81
C GLN A 134 8.98 8.15 -4.66
N GLU A 135 10.09 7.44 -4.54
CA GLU A 135 10.40 6.66 -3.34
C GLU A 135 11.07 7.54 -2.28
N TYR A 136 10.83 7.23 -1.01
CA TYR A 136 11.43 7.93 0.14
C TYR A 136 11.44 7.01 1.36
N THR A 137 12.28 7.35 2.34
CA THR A 137 12.34 6.61 3.61
C THR A 137 11.98 7.52 4.78
N MET A 138 11.16 6.99 5.70
CA MET A 138 10.83 7.65 6.95
C MET A 138 11.88 7.33 8.01
N LEU A 139 12.36 8.37 8.68
CA LEU A 139 13.30 8.30 9.79
C LEU A 139 12.66 8.92 11.04
N ASP A 140 13.09 8.47 12.20
CA ASP A 140 12.87 9.15 13.47
C ASP A 140 13.74 10.43 13.52
N THR A 141 13.47 11.31 14.48
CA THR A 141 14.19 12.57 14.68
C THR A 141 15.67 12.38 15.01
N ASP A 142 16.07 11.20 15.49
CA ASP A 142 17.46 10.79 15.69
C ASP A 142 18.09 10.19 14.43
N THR A 143 17.41 10.27 13.28
CA THR A 143 17.81 9.76 11.95
C THR A 143 17.84 8.24 11.80
N HIS A 144 17.40 7.49 12.81
CA HIS A 144 17.21 6.04 12.69
C HIS A 144 15.97 5.73 11.83
N PRO A 145 15.94 4.65 11.02
CA PRO A 145 14.74 4.28 10.28
C PRO A 145 13.51 4.13 11.17
N PHE A 146 12.41 4.75 10.77
CA PHE A 146 11.21 4.84 11.59
C PHE A 146 10.64 3.44 11.86
N GLY A 147 10.36 3.15 13.13
CA GLY A 147 9.79 1.86 13.54
C GLY A 147 10.77 0.69 13.62
N TRP A 148 12.04 0.89 13.24
CA TRP A 148 13.04 -0.18 13.36
C TRP A 148 13.49 -0.35 14.83
N PRO A 149 13.86 -1.57 15.25
CA PRO A 149 14.46 -1.78 16.56
C PRO A 149 15.72 -0.90 16.73
N LYS A 150 15.83 -0.19 17.86
CA LYS A 150 16.97 0.72 18.10
C LYS A 150 18.32 -0.01 18.21
N ASN A 151 18.31 -1.28 18.63
CA ASN A 151 19.49 -2.13 18.79
C ASN A 151 19.51 -3.32 17.80
N GLY A 152 18.89 -3.18 16.63
CA GLY A 152 18.82 -4.28 15.68
C GLY A 152 18.17 -3.90 14.36
N PHE A 153 17.77 -4.93 13.63
CA PHE A 153 17.07 -4.81 12.36
C PHE A 153 15.68 -5.44 12.48
N PRO A 154 14.70 -4.99 11.69
CA PRO A 154 13.48 -5.76 11.50
C PRO A 154 13.79 -7.08 10.79
N GLY A 155 12.77 -7.93 10.61
CA GLY A 155 12.92 -9.15 9.81
C GLY A 155 13.36 -8.85 8.35
N PRO A 156 13.87 -9.83 7.61
CA PRO A 156 14.31 -9.64 6.22
C PRO A 156 13.22 -9.08 5.29
N GLN A 157 13.63 -8.47 4.17
CA GLN A 157 12.71 -7.96 3.15
C GLN A 157 11.81 -9.07 2.56
N GLY A 158 10.62 -8.69 2.08
CA GLY A 158 9.61 -9.62 1.53
C GLY A 158 8.19 -9.34 2.02
N PRO A 159 7.90 -9.32 3.34
CA PRO A 159 6.55 -9.08 3.83
C PRO A 159 6.11 -7.61 3.75
N TYR A 160 7.02 -6.67 3.47
CA TYR A 160 6.78 -5.22 3.57
C TYR A 160 6.19 -4.59 2.31
N TYR A 161 6.70 -4.95 1.12
CA TYR A 161 6.23 -4.39 -0.16
C TYR A 161 4.72 -4.58 -0.30
N THR A 162 3.97 -3.49 -0.48
CA THR A 162 2.49 -3.50 -0.55
C THR A 162 1.81 -4.24 0.62
N GLY A 163 2.49 -4.37 1.77
CA GLY A 163 2.03 -5.14 2.92
C GLY A 163 0.79 -4.56 3.61
N VAL A 164 0.22 -5.35 4.51
CA VAL A 164 -0.95 -4.99 5.34
C VAL A 164 -0.73 -5.50 6.77
N GLY A 165 -0.88 -4.62 7.76
CA GLY A 165 -0.78 -4.95 9.18
C GLY A 165 0.35 -4.21 9.92
N ALA A 166 0.16 -4.00 11.24
CA ALA A 166 1.06 -3.20 12.10
C ALA A 166 2.50 -3.69 12.13
N ASN A 167 2.71 -5.01 12.04
CA ASN A 167 4.02 -5.66 12.08
C ASN A 167 4.76 -5.63 10.73
N LYS A 168 4.13 -5.09 9.68
CA LYS A 168 4.70 -5.01 8.32
C LYS A 168 4.77 -3.58 7.80
N VAL A 169 3.87 -2.71 8.25
CA VAL A 169 3.70 -1.39 7.62
C VAL A 169 3.87 -0.26 8.62
N TYR A 170 4.88 0.56 8.39
CA TYR A 170 5.28 1.63 9.30
C TYR A 170 4.94 2.99 8.72
N GLY A 171 4.20 3.83 9.46
CA GLY A 171 3.96 5.23 9.10
C GLY A 171 2.84 5.47 8.07
N ARG A 172 1.91 4.53 7.87
CA ARG A 172 0.82 4.68 6.88
C ARG A 172 -0.02 5.95 7.08
N ASP A 173 -0.20 6.41 8.33
CA ASP A 173 -0.92 7.65 8.61
C ASP A 173 -0.30 8.87 7.91
N VAL A 174 1.03 8.93 7.82
CA VAL A 174 1.74 10.01 7.10
C VAL A 174 1.40 9.95 5.62
N VAL A 175 1.36 8.74 5.06
CA VAL A 175 1.08 8.49 3.64
C VAL A 175 -0.37 8.82 3.28
N GLU A 176 -1.34 8.38 4.08
CA GLU A 176 -2.75 8.72 3.87
C GLU A 176 -2.96 10.23 4.02
N ALA A 177 -2.39 10.86 5.06
CA ALA A 177 -2.45 12.31 5.24
C ALA A 177 -1.83 13.09 4.06
N HIS A 178 -0.69 12.62 3.56
CA HIS A 178 -0.02 13.19 2.38
C HIS A 178 -0.86 13.05 1.11
N TYR A 179 -1.45 11.88 0.88
CA TYR A 179 -2.32 11.66 -0.28
C TYR A 179 -3.54 12.59 -0.23
N ARG A 180 -4.19 12.71 0.94
CA ARG A 180 -5.29 13.66 1.16
C ARG A 180 -4.87 15.09 0.90
N ALA A 181 -3.71 15.50 1.42
CA ALA A 181 -3.17 16.84 1.20
C ALA A 181 -2.89 17.11 -0.29
N CYS A 182 -2.34 16.14 -1.01
CA CYS A 182 -2.10 16.23 -2.45
C CYS A 182 -3.40 16.39 -3.25
N LEU A 183 -4.41 15.56 -2.98
CA LEU A 183 -5.72 15.64 -3.64
C LEU A 183 -6.41 16.99 -3.38
N TYR A 184 -6.40 17.46 -2.13
CA TYR A 184 -6.96 18.76 -1.77
C TYR A 184 -6.23 19.90 -2.48
N SER A 185 -4.90 19.85 -2.52
CA SER A 185 -4.05 20.89 -3.11
C SER A 185 -4.16 20.97 -4.64
N GLY A 186 -4.67 19.92 -5.29
CA GLY A 186 -4.73 19.78 -6.74
C GLY A 186 -3.45 19.19 -7.34
N VAL A 187 -2.60 18.55 -6.53
CA VAL A 187 -1.47 17.79 -7.05
C VAL A 187 -2.00 16.60 -7.85
N LYS A 188 -1.46 16.35 -9.04
CA LYS A 188 -1.81 15.21 -9.91
C LYS A 188 -1.23 13.90 -9.38
N ILE A 189 -1.53 13.57 -8.12
CA ILE A 189 -1.13 12.33 -7.47
C ILE A 189 -1.92 11.15 -8.06
N ALA A 190 -1.20 10.15 -8.54
CA ALA A 190 -1.74 9.01 -9.27
C ALA A 190 -1.97 7.80 -8.36
N GLY A 191 -1.22 7.69 -7.26
CA GLY A 191 -1.28 6.54 -6.37
C GLY A 191 -0.27 6.59 -5.22
N THR A 192 -0.22 5.50 -4.46
CA THR A 192 0.81 5.23 -3.45
C THR A 192 0.92 3.74 -3.16
N ASN A 193 2.10 3.31 -2.70
CA ASN A 193 2.35 1.97 -2.19
C ASN A 193 3.48 1.93 -1.14
N ALA A 194 3.43 0.93 -0.26
CA ALA A 194 4.54 0.61 0.64
C ALA A 194 5.63 -0.10 -0.14
N GLU A 195 6.88 0.29 0.07
CA GLU A 195 8.03 -0.23 -0.67
C GLU A 195 8.69 -1.44 0.02
N VAL A 196 9.69 -2.02 -0.65
CA VAL A 196 10.36 -3.26 -0.23
C VAL A 196 11.06 -3.13 1.12
N MET A 197 11.76 -2.02 1.37
CA MET A 197 12.40 -1.76 2.65
C MET A 197 11.35 -1.28 3.68
N PRO A 198 11.34 -1.80 4.92
CA PRO A 198 10.40 -1.33 5.94
C PRO A 198 10.64 0.15 6.26
N ALA A 199 9.56 0.92 6.37
CA ALA A 199 9.53 2.39 6.44
C ALA A 199 9.88 3.14 5.14
N GLN A 200 10.08 2.42 4.03
CA GLN A 200 10.14 2.99 2.69
C GLN A 200 8.75 3.03 2.07
N TRP A 201 8.47 4.10 1.33
CA TRP A 201 7.20 4.33 0.68
C TRP A 201 7.38 5.00 -0.66
N GLU A 202 6.36 4.90 -1.49
CA GLU A 202 6.31 5.56 -2.79
C GLU A 202 4.99 6.30 -2.99
N PHE A 203 5.06 7.48 -3.61
CA PHE A 203 3.90 8.14 -4.22
C PHE A 203 4.21 8.49 -5.68
N GLN A 204 3.22 8.38 -6.56
CA GLN A 204 3.38 8.69 -7.97
C GLN A 204 2.66 9.99 -8.32
N VAL A 205 3.30 10.85 -9.11
CA VAL A 205 2.67 12.05 -9.68
C VAL A 205 2.65 11.90 -11.19
N GLY A 206 1.49 12.14 -11.80
CA GLY A 206 1.30 12.10 -13.25
C GLY A 206 0.05 11.34 -13.70
N PRO A 207 -0.22 11.26 -15.01
CA PRO A 207 0.58 11.87 -16.07
C PRO A 207 0.49 13.41 -16.05
N CYS A 208 1.66 14.06 -16.16
CA CYS A 208 1.80 15.50 -16.29
C CYS A 208 2.41 15.82 -17.66
N GLU A 209 1.90 16.87 -18.33
CA GLU A 209 2.46 17.31 -19.60
C GLU A 209 3.53 18.38 -19.37
N GLY A 210 4.71 18.15 -19.92
CA GLY A 210 5.81 19.10 -19.89
C GLY A 210 6.24 19.54 -18.47
N ILE A 211 6.36 20.86 -18.28
CA ILE A 211 6.89 21.49 -17.05
C ILE A 211 6.07 21.16 -15.80
N GLU A 212 4.78 20.84 -15.96
CA GLU A 212 3.90 20.50 -14.86
C GLU A 212 4.44 19.35 -14.01
N MET A 213 5.18 18.41 -14.61
CA MET A 213 5.74 17.28 -13.86
C MET A 213 6.66 17.75 -12.72
N GLY A 214 7.59 18.66 -13.01
CA GLY A 214 8.49 19.21 -12.01
C GLY A 214 7.76 20.05 -10.98
N ASP A 215 6.82 20.90 -11.43
CA ASP A 215 6.04 21.77 -10.53
C ASP A 215 5.20 20.95 -9.53
N HIS A 216 4.51 19.92 -10.02
CA HIS A 216 3.69 19.04 -9.18
C HIS A 216 4.53 18.15 -8.26
N LEU A 217 5.68 17.62 -8.70
CA LEU A 217 6.50 16.78 -7.84
C LEU A 217 7.14 17.57 -6.69
N TRP A 218 7.66 18.78 -6.96
CA TRP A 218 8.22 19.62 -5.91
C TRP A 218 7.19 20.00 -4.85
N ILE A 219 5.95 20.31 -5.26
CA ILE A 219 4.86 20.54 -4.31
C ILE A 219 4.44 19.25 -3.59
N GLY A 220 4.43 18.10 -4.27
CA GLY A 220 4.25 16.79 -3.65
C GLY A 220 5.28 16.54 -2.53
N ARG A 221 6.56 16.82 -2.78
CA ARG A 221 7.65 16.73 -1.79
C ARG A 221 7.46 17.72 -0.64
N PHE A 222 7.09 18.97 -0.94
CA PHE A 222 6.81 19.98 0.09
C PHE A 222 5.71 19.52 1.05
N LEU A 223 4.61 19.03 0.48
CA LEU A 223 3.48 18.51 1.26
C LEU A 223 3.91 17.33 2.12
N LEU A 224 4.73 16.41 1.60
CA LEU A 224 5.21 15.24 2.34
C LEU A 224 6.03 15.66 3.57
N HIS A 225 7.00 16.56 3.41
CA HIS A 225 7.78 17.08 4.54
C HIS A 225 6.89 17.75 5.59
N ARG A 226 6.00 18.65 5.16
CA ARG A 226 5.12 19.40 6.06
C ARG A 226 4.12 18.51 6.80
N VAL A 227 3.63 17.45 6.15
CA VAL A 227 2.81 16.42 6.81
C VAL A 227 3.66 15.64 7.81
N ALA A 228 4.84 15.15 7.43
CA ALA A 228 5.72 14.39 8.32
C ALA A 228 6.16 15.20 9.55
N GLU A 229 6.39 16.51 9.41
CA GLU A 229 6.64 17.45 10.52
C GLU A 229 5.48 17.48 11.53
N ASP A 230 4.23 17.26 11.10
CA ASP A 230 3.10 17.16 12.02
C ASP A 230 3.09 15.85 12.82
N PHE A 231 3.73 14.81 12.30
CA PHE A 231 3.90 13.50 12.98
C PHE A 231 5.24 13.37 13.72
N GLY A 232 6.15 14.35 13.60
CA GLY A 232 7.50 14.25 14.17
C GLY A 232 8.39 13.23 13.46
N ILE A 233 8.13 12.99 12.17
CA ILE A 233 8.87 12.05 11.32
C ILE A 233 9.74 12.86 10.36
N VAL A 234 10.97 12.39 10.15
CA VAL A 234 11.91 12.95 9.18
C VAL A 234 11.78 12.17 7.88
N ILE A 235 11.75 12.87 6.74
CA ILE A 235 11.74 12.26 5.42
C ILE A 235 13.12 12.43 4.81
N THR A 236 13.69 11.35 4.28
CA THR A 236 14.90 11.40 3.49
C THR A 236 14.64 10.94 2.06
N TYR A 237 15.24 11.66 1.12
CA TYR A 237 15.34 11.28 -0.30
C TYR A 237 16.73 10.73 -0.63
N ASP A 238 17.57 10.40 0.36
CA ASP A 238 18.85 9.72 0.07
C ASP A 238 18.57 8.40 -0.69
N PRO A 239 19.25 8.15 -1.83
CA PRO A 239 18.98 6.97 -2.66
C PRO A 239 19.43 5.64 -2.05
N LYS A 240 20.22 5.67 -0.97
CA LYS A 240 20.62 4.47 -0.23
C LYS A 240 20.74 4.82 1.26
N PRO A 241 19.61 5.00 1.97
CA PRO A 241 19.61 5.48 3.34
C PRO A 241 20.20 4.44 4.30
N MET A 242 20.00 3.15 4.01
CA MET A 242 20.57 2.05 4.77
C MET A 242 21.55 1.22 3.92
N PRO A 243 22.78 0.95 4.42
CA PRO A 243 23.71 0.02 3.78
C PRO A 243 23.27 -1.44 4.00
N GLY A 244 23.84 -2.35 3.21
CA GLY A 244 23.57 -3.79 3.32
C GLY A 244 22.39 -4.24 2.45
N ASP A 245 21.75 -5.32 2.90
CA ASP A 245 20.72 -6.08 2.17
C ASP A 245 19.33 -5.44 2.24
N TRP A 246 19.28 -4.14 1.95
CA TRP A 246 18.05 -3.33 1.96
C TRP A 246 17.93 -2.60 0.63
N ASN A 247 16.72 -2.44 0.09
CA ASN A 247 16.51 -1.69 -1.14
C ASN A 247 16.98 -0.23 -0.99
N GLY A 248 17.38 0.38 -2.11
CA GLY A 248 17.59 1.83 -2.17
C GLY A 248 16.33 2.55 -2.64
N ALA A 249 16.38 3.88 -2.73
CA ALA A 249 15.26 4.73 -3.12
C ALA A 249 15.46 5.39 -4.50
N GLY A 250 14.53 5.18 -5.43
CA GLY A 250 14.49 5.75 -6.76
C GLY A 250 13.51 6.93 -6.92
N ALA A 251 13.59 7.56 -8.09
CA ALA A 251 12.55 8.45 -8.60
C ALA A 251 12.19 8.05 -10.04
N HIS A 252 11.69 6.82 -10.23
CA HIS A 252 11.51 6.25 -11.56
C HIS A 252 10.62 7.16 -12.43
N CYS A 253 11.08 7.45 -13.65
CA CYS A 253 10.42 8.39 -14.53
C CYS A 253 9.81 7.67 -15.74
N ASN A 254 8.49 7.53 -15.70
CA ASN A 254 7.68 7.09 -16.82
C ASN A 254 7.61 8.22 -17.86
N TYR A 255 7.87 7.92 -19.13
CA TYR A 255 7.92 8.90 -20.22
C TYR A 255 7.25 8.39 -21.49
N SER A 256 6.48 9.27 -22.14
CA SER A 256 5.95 9.03 -23.49
C SER A 256 5.76 10.32 -24.28
N THR A 257 5.87 10.23 -25.60
CA THR A 257 5.37 11.24 -26.54
C THR A 257 4.03 10.80 -27.12
N LEU A 258 3.32 11.69 -27.82
CA LEU A 258 2.09 11.32 -28.53
C LEU A 258 2.31 10.10 -29.44
N GLU A 259 3.41 10.08 -30.20
CA GLU A 259 3.76 8.97 -31.12
C GLU A 259 3.92 7.64 -30.38
N MET A 260 4.57 7.63 -29.22
CA MET A 260 4.74 6.39 -28.42
C MET A 260 3.41 5.82 -27.94
N ARG A 261 2.42 6.69 -27.69
CA ARG A 261 1.09 6.29 -27.19
C ARG A 261 0.13 5.82 -28.28
N GLN A 262 0.46 5.96 -29.55
CA GLN A 262 -0.39 5.52 -30.67
C GLN A 262 -0.08 4.08 -31.09
N PRO A 263 -1.01 3.36 -31.73
CA PRO A 263 -0.75 2.02 -32.26
C PRO A 263 0.53 1.95 -33.10
N GLY A 264 1.41 1.00 -32.79
CA GLY A 264 2.74 0.88 -33.40
C GLY A 264 3.84 1.74 -32.76
N GLY A 265 3.50 2.48 -31.69
CA GLY A 265 4.39 3.36 -30.93
C GLY A 265 5.60 2.67 -30.28
N MET A 266 5.60 1.34 -30.18
CA MET A 266 6.77 0.56 -29.74
C MET A 266 8.05 0.92 -30.52
N LYS A 267 7.94 1.18 -31.83
CA LYS A 267 9.10 1.61 -32.63
C LYS A 267 9.68 2.94 -32.13
N ALA A 268 8.82 3.90 -31.80
CA ALA A 268 9.24 5.18 -31.24
C ALA A 268 9.84 5.02 -29.84
N MET A 269 9.29 4.13 -29.01
CA MET A 269 9.82 3.79 -27.69
C MET A 269 11.24 3.22 -27.77
N VAL A 270 11.46 2.18 -28.60
CA VAL A 270 12.78 1.58 -28.78
C VAL A 270 13.78 2.59 -29.34
N ALA A 271 13.38 3.40 -30.32
CA ALA A 271 14.23 4.46 -30.88
C ALA A 271 14.62 5.51 -29.82
N ALA A 272 13.75 5.83 -28.86
CA ALA A 272 14.07 6.71 -27.76
C ALA A 272 15.04 6.06 -26.76
N ILE A 273 14.83 4.78 -26.42
CA ILE A 273 15.72 4.00 -25.54
C ILE A 273 17.14 3.95 -26.09
N GLU A 274 17.32 3.69 -27.38
CA GLU A 274 18.64 3.67 -28.02
C GLU A 274 19.37 5.02 -27.92
N LYS A 275 18.63 6.14 -28.03
CA LYS A 275 19.18 7.49 -27.85
C LYS A 275 19.56 7.74 -26.39
N LEU A 276 18.73 7.32 -25.44
CA LEU A 276 19.01 7.40 -24.00
C LEU A 276 20.28 6.62 -23.62
N GLY A 277 20.46 5.43 -24.19
CA GLY A 277 21.63 4.59 -23.96
C GLY A 277 22.94 5.26 -24.39
N LYS A 278 22.94 5.95 -25.54
CA LYS A 278 24.12 6.68 -26.06
C LYS A 278 24.59 7.82 -25.16
N ARG A 279 23.73 8.31 -24.26
CA ARG A 279 24.05 9.41 -23.32
C ARG A 279 23.94 8.98 -21.86
N HIS A 280 24.05 7.68 -21.58
CA HIS A 280 23.86 7.13 -20.24
C HIS A 280 24.62 7.89 -19.14
N ALA A 281 25.94 8.07 -19.29
CA ALA A 281 26.76 8.77 -18.31
C ALA A 281 26.34 10.24 -18.08
N THR A 282 25.85 10.92 -19.13
CA THR A 282 25.36 12.29 -19.01
C THR A 282 24.04 12.34 -18.25
N HIS A 283 23.14 11.39 -18.49
CA HIS A 283 21.90 11.27 -17.70
C HIS A 283 22.21 10.96 -16.24
N ILE A 284 23.10 9.99 -15.96
CA ILE A 284 23.47 9.63 -14.59
C ILE A 284 23.98 10.84 -13.79
N ARG A 285 24.77 11.72 -14.41
CA ARG A 285 25.23 12.96 -13.77
C ARG A 285 24.11 13.96 -13.48
N ALA A 286 23.08 14.02 -14.32
CA ALA A 286 21.93 14.91 -14.13
C ALA A 286 20.85 14.32 -13.21
N TYR A 287 20.84 13.00 -13.08
CA TYR A 287 19.88 12.21 -12.31
C TYR A 287 20.22 12.13 -10.83
N ASP A 288 21.26 12.83 -10.41
CA ASP A 288 21.75 12.92 -9.03
C ASP A 288 22.37 14.31 -8.86
N PRO A 289 21.90 15.13 -7.89
CA PRO A 289 22.45 16.45 -7.60
C PRO A 289 23.96 16.48 -7.33
N LYS A 290 24.54 15.34 -6.93
CA LYS A 290 25.98 15.14 -6.70
C LYS A 290 26.69 14.46 -7.85
N GLY A 291 26.15 14.53 -9.07
CA GLY A 291 26.83 14.06 -10.28
C GLY A 291 26.96 12.54 -10.38
N GLY A 292 26.09 11.78 -9.70
CA GLY A 292 26.06 10.31 -9.68
C GLY A 292 26.70 9.69 -8.44
N ALA A 293 27.30 10.49 -7.55
CA ALA A 293 27.99 9.99 -6.36
C ALA A 293 27.04 9.34 -5.34
N ASP A 294 25.83 9.87 -5.17
CA ASP A 294 24.82 9.26 -4.30
C ASP A 294 24.20 8.04 -4.96
N ASN A 295 23.85 8.16 -6.24
CA ASN A 295 23.20 7.11 -6.98
C ASN A 295 24.09 5.87 -7.16
N LYS A 296 25.42 6.02 -7.12
CA LYS A 296 26.38 4.90 -7.12
C LYS A 296 26.20 3.93 -5.95
N ARG A 297 25.68 4.41 -4.81
CA ARG A 297 25.36 3.55 -3.66
C ARG A 297 24.11 2.68 -3.91
N ARG A 298 23.24 3.11 -4.82
CA ARG A 298 21.97 2.48 -5.16
C ARG A 298 22.06 1.59 -6.39
N LEU A 299 22.57 2.12 -7.51
CA LEU A 299 22.66 1.46 -8.82
C LEU A 299 23.83 0.46 -8.87
N THR A 300 23.70 -0.65 -8.16
CA THR A 300 24.74 -1.67 -8.01
C THR A 300 24.51 -2.90 -8.88
N GLY A 301 23.33 -3.04 -9.50
CA GLY A 301 22.89 -4.28 -10.14
C GLY A 301 22.14 -5.23 -9.18
N LEU A 302 22.08 -4.90 -7.89
CA LEU A 302 21.31 -5.63 -6.87
C LEU A 302 20.05 -4.86 -6.51
N HIS A 303 19.14 -5.48 -5.75
CA HIS A 303 17.93 -4.83 -5.22
C HIS A 303 17.11 -4.13 -6.30
N GLU A 304 16.81 -4.86 -7.39
CA GLU A 304 16.01 -4.35 -8.51
C GLU A 304 16.58 -3.12 -9.22
N THR A 305 17.90 -2.88 -9.14
CA THR A 305 18.56 -1.80 -9.88
C THR A 305 19.47 -2.33 -10.97
N SER A 306 19.76 -1.52 -11.99
CA SER A 306 20.87 -1.78 -12.91
C SER A 306 22.20 -1.31 -12.31
N SER A 307 23.32 -1.75 -12.89
CA SER A 307 24.62 -1.12 -12.65
C SER A 307 24.60 0.35 -13.08
N ILE A 308 25.34 1.21 -12.37
CA ILE A 308 25.55 2.61 -12.74
C ILE A 308 26.42 2.79 -14.00
N GLU A 309 27.23 1.79 -14.35
CA GLU A 309 28.18 1.88 -15.47
C GLU A 309 27.58 1.38 -16.78
N ASN A 310 26.69 0.37 -16.69
CA ASN A 310 26.15 -0.33 -17.85
C ASN A 310 24.70 0.09 -18.10
N PHE A 311 24.37 0.38 -19.36
CA PHE A 311 23.00 0.62 -19.79
C PHE A 311 22.34 -0.67 -20.28
N SER A 312 21.12 -0.93 -19.82
CA SER A 312 20.29 -2.04 -20.30
C SER A 312 18.82 -1.64 -20.36
N TYR A 313 18.04 -2.36 -21.17
CA TYR A 313 16.59 -2.24 -21.15
C TYR A 313 15.93 -3.61 -21.36
N GLY A 314 14.71 -3.77 -20.87
CA GLY A 314 13.96 -5.01 -21.03
C GLY A 314 12.47 -4.86 -20.75
N VAL A 315 11.69 -5.81 -21.25
CA VAL A 315 10.25 -5.87 -20.96
C VAL A 315 10.03 -6.50 -19.59
N ALA A 316 9.32 -5.81 -18.69
CA ALA A 316 9.05 -6.24 -17.31
C ALA A 316 10.31 -6.56 -16.47
N HIS A 317 11.50 -6.12 -16.91
CA HIS A 317 12.77 -6.45 -16.29
C HIS A 317 13.20 -5.37 -15.30
N ARG A 318 13.06 -5.62 -14.00
CA ARG A 318 13.35 -4.63 -12.95
C ARG A 318 14.84 -4.30 -12.84
N GLY A 319 15.73 -5.27 -12.97
CA GLY A 319 17.18 -5.02 -12.97
C GLY A 319 17.74 -4.24 -14.18
N SER A 320 16.86 -3.70 -15.05
CA SER A 320 17.27 -2.95 -16.24
C SER A 320 17.26 -1.44 -16.01
N SER A 321 18.06 -0.69 -16.78
CA SER A 321 18.09 0.77 -16.66
C SER A 321 16.78 1.41 -17.14
N ILE A 322 16.25 0.93 -18.27
CA ILE A 322 14.93 1.31 -18.79
C ILE A 322 14.04 0.07 -18.86
N ARG A 323 12.89 0.12 -18.17
CA ARG A 323 11.87 -0.93 -18.27
C ARG A 323 10.80 -0.52 -19.28
N ILE A 324 10.39 -1.48 -20.12
CA ILE A 324 9.14 -1.39 -20.88
C ILE A 324 8.10 -2.19 -20.08
N PRO A 325 7.03 -1.58 -19.56
CA PRO A 325 5.98 -2.32 -18.86
C PRO A 325 5.38 -3.42 -19.75
N ARG A 326 5.01 -4.56 -19.15
CA ARG A 326 4.42 -5.69 -19.90
C ARG A 326 3.23 -5.26 -20.75
N GLN A 327 2.29 -4.53 -20.17
CA GLN A 327 1.11 -4.02 -20.88
C GLN A 327 1.48 -3.21 -22.13
N CYS A 328 2.46 -2.30 -22.02
CA CYS A 328 2.92 -1.50 -23.18
C CYS A 328 3.56 -2.37 -24.28
N SER A 329 4.24 -3.45 -23.88
CA SER A 329 4.80 -4.42 -24.83
C SER A 329 3.71 -5.17 -25.58
N ASP A 330 2.69 -5.64 -24.85
CA ASP A 330 1.60 -6.43 -25.41
C ASP A 330 0.68 -5.59 -26.30
N ASP A 331 0.42 -4.33 -25.92
CA ASP A 331 -0.35 -3.36 -26.72
C ASP A 331 0.47 -2.78 -27.90
N GLY A 332 1.79 -2.98 -27.91
CA GLY A 332 2.70 -2.42 -28.92
C GLY A 332 2.79 -0.89 -28.91
N CYS A 333 2.38 -0.23 -27.82
CA CYS A 333 2.42 1.21 -27.62
C CYS A 333 2.30 1.57 -26.12
N GLY A 334 2.63 2.80 -25.75
CA GLY A 334 2.48 3.29 -24.38
C GLY A 334 3.64 4.20 -23.94
N TYR A 335 4.35 3.77 -22.90
CA TYR A 335 5.42 4.53 -22.25
C TYR A 335 6.60 3.64 -21.86
N ILE A 336 7.76 4.27 -21.64
CA ILE A 336 8.97 3.66 -21.06
C ILE A 336 9.16 4.15 -19.62
N GLU A 337 9.78 3.34 -18.77
CA GLU A 337 10.11 3.69 -17.38
C GLU A 337 11.64 3.79 -17.23
N ASP A 338 12.16 5.00 -17.02
CA ASP A 338 13.57 5.21 -16.70
C ASP A 338 13.80 5.02 -15.19
N ARG A 339 14.48 3.93 -14.81
CA ARG A 339 14.68 3.51 -13.42
C ARG A 339 15.95 4.10 -12.79
N ARG A 340 16.73 4.84 -13.58
CA ARG A 340 18.03 5.39 -13.18
C ARG A 340 17.96 6.64 -12.28
N PRO A 341 16.94 7.52 -12.30
CA PRO A 341 16.92 8.68 -11.41
C PRO A 341 16.96 8.29 -9.93
N SER A 342 17.81 8.96 -9.14
CA SER A 342 17.83 8.79 -7.69
C SER A 342 16.61 9.46 -7.03
N SER A 343 16.23 9.02 -5.84
CA SER A 343 15.13 9.64 -5.09
C SER A 343 15.33 11.14 -4.80
N ASN A 344 16.58 11.61 -4.65
CA ASN A 344 16.91 13.03 -4.44
C ASN A 344 17.09 13.83 -5.74
N CYS A 345 16.82 13.25 -6.92
CA CYS A 345 16.98 13.97 -8.18
C CYS A 345 16.11 15.23 -8.26
N ASP A 346 16.57 16.23 -9.00
CA ASP A 346 15.72 17.36 -9.38
C ASP A 346 14.83 16.94 -10.57
N PRO A 347 13.49 16.91 -10.42
CA PRO A 347 12.60 16.52 -11.52
C PRO A 347 12.70 17.43 -12.74
N TYR A 348 13.08 18.70 -12.61
CA TYR A 348 13.32 19.56 -13.78
C TYR A 348 14.52 19.04 -14.57
N SER A 349 15.61 18.68 -13.88
CA SER A 349 16.81 18.14 -14.54
C SER A 349 16.51 16.79 -15.21
N VAL A 350 15.75 15.90 -14.55
CA VAL A 350 15.37 14.60 -15.12
C VAL A 350 14.51 14.76 -16.37
N THR A 351 13.43 15.55 -16.28
CA THR A 351 12.47 15.72 -17.38
C THR A 351 13.06 16.52 -18.53
N GLU A 352 13.91 17.52 -18.27
CA GLU A 352 14.70 18.23 -19.29
C GLU A 352 15.60 17.25 -20.05
N MET A 353 16.36 16.42 -19.35
CA MET A 353 17.28 15.47 -19.97
C MET A 353 16.57 14.42 -20.83
N LEU A 354 15.37 14.00 -20.46
CA LEU A 354 14.54 13.08 -21.26
C LEU A 354 14.03 13.72 -22.56
N ILE A 355 13.95 15.05 -22.62
CA ILE A 355 13.49 15.80 -23.80
C ILE A 355 14.62 16.26 -24.71
N PHE A 356 15.80 16.54 -24.15
CA PHE A 356 16.95 17.18 -24.83
C PHE A 356 17.53 16.39 -26.02
N PHE A 357 16.81 15.40 -26.53
CA PHE A 357 17.04 14.68 -27.78
C PHE A 357 16.46 15.39 -29.02
N VAL A 358 15.87 16.59 -28.87
CA VAL A 358 15.50 17.50 -29.96
C VAL A 358 16.54 18.62 -30.08
N LYS A 359 17.57 18.36 -30.91
CA LYS A 359 18.68 19.25 -31.30
C LYS A 359 19.64 19.77 -30.20
N GLN A 360 20.85 19.21 -30.28
CA GLN A 360 22.18 19.80 -30.04
C GLN A 360 22.85 19.61 -28.66
N SER A 361 24.18 19.52 -28.73
CA SER A 361 25.13 19.03 -27.71
C SER A 361 25.73 20.17 -26.87
N PHE A 362 26.13 19.89 -25.62
CA PHE A 362 27.02 20.76 -24.82
C PHE A 362 28.04 19.95 -24.00
N ASP A 363 29.24 20.54 -23.87
CA ASP A 363 30.45 20.05 -23.20
C ASP A 363 30.43 20.28 -21.67
N LEU A 364 31.16 19.43 -20.93
CA LEU A 364 31.21 19.42 -19.46
C LEU A 364 32.64 19.59 -18.91
N LEU A 365 32.77 20.44 -17.88
CA LEU A 365 33.96 20.62 -17.03
C LEU A 365 33.73 19.91 -15.68
N ASN A 366 34.74 19.17 -15.21
CA ASN A 366 34.74 18.40 -13.95
C ASN A 366 35.49 19.14 -12.82
N PHE A 367 34.98 19.05 -11.59
CA PHE A 367 35.76 19.24 -10.36
C PHE A 367 35.37 18.19 -9.30
N SER A 368 36.35 17.71 -8.54
CA SER A 368 36.24 16.63 -7.55
C SER A 368 36.73 17.13 -6.18
N LEU A 369 36.03 16.79 -5.08
CA LEU A 369 36.58 16.78 -3.72
C LEU A 369 35.88 15.72 -2.84
N THR A 370 36.67 15.02 -2.01
CA THR A 370 36.24 14.02 -1.02
C THR A 370 36.53 14.48 0.41
N ARG A 371 35.69 14.10 1.39
CA ARG A 371 36.08 13.81 2.79
C ARG A 371 34.97 13.08 3.58
N LYS A 372 35.40 12.15 4.45
CA LYS A 372 34.60 11.34 5.41
C LYS A 372 34.51 12.00 6.78
N ARG A 373 33.43 11.72 7.56
CA ARG A 373 33.45 11.72 9.03
C ARG A 373 32.43 10.76 9.65
N SER A 374 32.78 10.27 10.85
CA SER A 374 32.14 9.25 11.70
C SER A 374 31.07 9.82 12.63
N VAL A 375 30.13 8.97 13.09
CA VAL A 375 29.10 9.30 14.10
C VAL A 375 29.15 8.27 15.24
N MET A 376 29.06 8.75 16.49
CA MET A 376 28.80 7.93 17.69
C MET A 376 27.30 7.93 18.01
N ALA A 377 26.77 6.77 18.42
CA ALA A 377 25.38 6.56 18.80
C ALA A 377 25.18 6.61 20.33
N GLY A 378 24.05 7.17 20.76
CA GLY A 378 23.51 7.07 22.12
C GLY A 378 22.17 6.33 22.10
N VAL A 379 21.95 5.48 23.09
CA VAL A 379 20.82 4.52 23.19
C VAL A 379 19.58 5.17 23.81
N MET A 380 18.40 4.97 23.22
CA MET A 380 17.10 5.22 23.86
C MET A 380 16.14 4.04 23.60
N LEU A 381 15.40 3.61 24.64
CA LEU A 381 14.49 2.46 24.62
C LEU A 381 13.18 2.73 23.87
N GLY A 382 12.80 1.78 23.01
CA GLY A 382 11.45 1.35 22.61
C GLY A 382 10.38 2.41 22.38
N THR A 383 10.27 2.93 21.16
CA THR A 383 9.17 3.80 20.71
C THR A 383 7.97 2.98 20.24
N LYS A 384 6.76 3.38 20.67
CA LYS A 384 5.51 2.90 20.09
C LYS A 384 5.44 3.31 18.61
N LEU A 385 5.17 2.35 17.72
CA LEU A 385 5.01 2.52 16.27
C LEU A 385 3.78 3.37 15.85
N CYS A 386 2.91 3.76 16.79
CA CYS A 386 1.66 4.47 16.49
C CYS A 386 1.89 5.97 16.29
N THR A 387 1.60 6.43 15.08
CA THR A 387 1.50 7.84 14.70
C THR A 387 0.28 8.52 15.34
N ASN A 388 0.28 9.86 15.39
CA ASN A 388 -0.75 10.63 16.06
C ASN A 388 -2.08 10.65 15.26
N LYS A 389 -3.10 9.90 15.72
CA LYS A 389 -4.40 9.78 15.03
C LYS A 389 -5.22 11.09 14.96
N ILE A 390 -5.04 12.02 15.91
CA ILE A 390 -5.69 13.35 15.83
C ILE A 390 -5.10 14.16 14.66
N VAL A 391 -3.80 14.03 14.42
CA VAL A 391 -3.15 14.65 13.27
C VAL A 391 -3.67 14.05 11.97
N LEU A 392 -3.79 12.72 11.89
CA LEU A 392 -4.38 12.05 10.73
C LEU A 392 -5.79 12.56 10.41
N GLU A 393 -6.67 12.62 11.42
CA GLU A 393 -8.08 13.02 11.23
C GLU A 393 -8.22 14.41 10.61
N ARG A 394 -7.34 15.36 10.98
CA ARG A 394 -7.30 16.69 10.34
C ARG A 394 -7.15 16.59 8.82
N TYR A 395 -6.29 15.71 8.31
CA TYR A 395 -6.10 15.53 6.87
C TYR A 395 -7.21 14.70 6.23
N MET A 396 -7.73 13.68 6.92
CA MET A 396 -8.86 12.88 6.44
C MET A 396 -10.13 13.73 6.27
N SER A 397 -10.30 14.75 7.11
CA SER A 397 -11.41 15.72 7.03
C SER A 397 -11.32 16.72 5.87
N LEU A 398 -10.17 16.81 5.17
CA LEU A 398 -10.05 17.70 4.02
C LEU A 398 -11.07 17.33 2.94
N PRO A 399 -11.73 18.30 2.29
CA PRO A 399 -12.63 18.02 1.18
C PRO A 399 -11.91 17.27 0.05
N GLN A 400 -12.44 16.11 -0.34
CA GLN A 400 -12.01 15.40 -1.53
C GLN A 400 -12.65 16.04 -2.77
N PRO A 401 -11.92 16.26 -3.87
CA PRO A 401 -12.53 16.59 -5.16
C PRO A 401 -13.57 15.52 -5.55
N LYS A 402 -14.76 15.93 -5.99
CA LYS A 402 -15.90 15.02 -6.23
C LYS A 402 -15.63 14.01 -7.36
N ASP A 403 -14.79 14.41 -8.31
CA ASP A 403 -14.38 13.65 -9.49
C ASP A 403 -13.20 12.72 -9.20
N LYS A 404 -12.46 12.92 -8.10
CA LYS A 404 -11.32 12.06 -7.75
C LYS A 404 -11.75 10.97 -6.79
N VAL A 405 -11.36 9.72 -7.07
CA VAL A 405 -11.69 8.55 -6.27
C VAL A 405 -10.42 7.76 -5.97
N GLN A 406 -10.19 7.42 -4.71
CA GLN A 406 -9.11 6.53 -4.30
C GLN A 406 -9.64 5.08 -4.35
N CYS A 407 -9.03 4.24 -5.17
CA CYS A 407 -9.34 2.82 -5.26
C CYS A 407 -8.15 2.02 -4.73
N MET A 408 -8.35 1.30 -3.63
CA MET A 408 -7.36 0.38 -3.08
C MET A 408 -7.57 -1.02 -3.66
N TYR A 409 -6.60 -1.48 -4.44
CA TYR A 409 -6.58 -2.82 -5.01
C TYR A 409 -5.94 -3.77 -4.00
N VAL A 410 -6.61 -4.88 -3.71
CA VAL A 410 -6.25 -5.87 -2.70
C VAL A 410 -6.12 -7.24 -3.38
N TRP A 411 -5.02 -7.95 -3.14
CA TRP A 411 -4.76 -9.28 -3.71
C TRP A 411 -4.03 -10.20 -2.73
N ILE A 412 -4.00 -11.48 -3.05
CA ILE A 412 -3.30 -12.53 -2.29
C ILE A 412 -1.91 -12.73 -2.91
N ASP A 413 -0.87 -12.81 -2.08
CA ASP A 413 0.51 -12.95 -2.55
C ASP A 413 0.94 -14.39 -2.87
N GLY A 414 2.24 -14.58 -3.14
CA GLY A 414 2.82 -15.88 -3.48
C GLY A 414 2.81 -16.90 -2.34
N THR A 415 2.52 -16.49 -1.10
CA THR A 415 2.35 -17.42 0.03
C THR A 415 0.98 -18.08 0.04
N GLY A 416 -0.02 -17.47 -0.60
CA GLY A 416 -1.43 -17.88 -0.50
C GLY A 416 -2.11 -17.47 0.82
N GLU A 417 -1.39 -16.84 1.75
CA GLU A 417 -1.88 -16.47 3.08
C GLU A 417 -2.01 -14.96 3.26
N ASN A 418 -1.03 -14.20 2.76
CA ASN A 418 -0.92 -12.78 3.04
C ASN A 418 -1.65 -11.94 1.99
N LEU A 419 -2.31 -10.90 2.47
CA LEU A 419 -2.92 -9.87 1.65
C LEU A 419 -1.95 -8.72 1.39
N ARG A 420 -2.02 -8.19 0.18
CA ARG A 420 -1.26 -7.04 -0.29
C ARG A 420 -2.21 -5.99 -0.83
N ALA A 421 -1.82 -4.72 -0.75
CA ALA A 421 -2.63 -3.63 -1.26
C ALA A 421 -1.83 -2.42 -1.74
N LYS A 422 -2.37 -1.75 -2.74
CA LYS A 422 -1.92 -0.42 -3.18
C LYS A 422 -3.07 0.41 -3.73
N THR A 423 -2.86 1.72 -3.85
CA THR A 423 -3.94 2.66 -4.19
C THR A 423 -3.64 3.42 -5.47
N ARG A 424 -4.67 3.59 -6.31
CA ARG A 424 -4.68 4.54 -7.43
C ARG A 424 -5.77 5.59 -7.30
N THR A 425 -5.54 6.75 -7.89
CA THR A 425 -6.56 7.77 -8.16
C THR A 425 -7.28 7.44 -9.46
N LEU A 426 -8.60 7.53 -9.47
CA LEU A 426 -9.46 7.50 -10.65
C LEU A 426 -10.25 8.81 -10.74
N ASP A 427 -10.70 9.12 -11.95
CA ASP A 427 -11.47 10.33 -12.27
C ASP A 427 -12.98 10.05 -12.36
N PHE A 428 -13.41 8.89 -11.86
CA PHE A 428 -14.80 8.45 -11.84
C PHE A 428 -15.04 7.50 -10.66
N VAL A 429 -16.32 7.36 -10.26
CA VAL A 429 -16.76 6.43 -9.24
C VAL A 429 -17.15 5.10 -9.90
N PRO A 430 -16.38 4.02 -9.74
CA PRO A 430 -16.70 2.75 -10.35
C PRO A 430 -17.92 2.11 -9.66
N LYS A 431 -18.79 1.52 -10.47
CA LYS A 431 -20.00 0.79 -10.03
C LYS A 431 -19.89 -0.70 -10.25
N ASP A 432 -19.08 -1.13 -11.22
CA ASP A 432 -18.85 -2.53 -11.55
C ASP A 432 -17.32 -2.78 -11.62
N PRO A 433 -16.80 -3.92 -11.11
CA PRO A 433 -15.39 -4.25 -11.22
C PRO A 433 -14.83 -4.17 -12.66
N LYS A 434 -15.65 -4.40 -13.69
CA LYS A 434 -15.24 -4.33 -15.11
C LYS A 434 -14.94 -2.93 -15.59
N GLU A 435 -15.44 -1.90 -14.91
CA GLU A 435 -15.11 -0.50 -15.22
C GLU A 435 -13.70 -0.14 -14.76
N LEU A 436 -13.14 -0.92 -13.84
CA LEU A 436 -11.83 -0.66 -13.29
C LEU A 436 -10.73 -1.14 -14.25
N PRO A 437 -9.67 -0.32 -14.43
CA PRO A 437 -8.52 -0.74 -15.20
C PRO A 437 -7.81 -1.91 -14.53
N ILE A 438 -7.39 -2.88 -15.36
CA ILE A 438 -6.35 -3.85 -14.98
C ILE A 438 -5.10 -3.09 -14.57
N TRP A 439 -4.39 -3.62 -13.60
CA TRP A 439 -3.15 -3.03 -13.13
C TRP A 439 -2.10 -4.13 -12.94
N ASN A 440 -0.90 -3.76 -12.51
CA ASN A 440 0.21 -4.69 -12.30
C ASN A 440 0.95 -4.30 -11.03
N PHE A 441 1.76 -5.19 -10.47
CA PHE A 441 2.67 -4.92 -9.36
C PHE A 441 3.97 -5.69 -9.53
N ASP A 442 4.94 -5.45 -8.64
CA ASP A 442 6.17 -6.24 -8.60
C ASP A 442 5.95 -7.64 -8.00
N GLY A 443 5.84 -8.65 -8.84
CA GLY A 443 5.75 -10.04 -8.41
C GLY A 443 7.03 -10.56 -7.75
N SER A 444 8.20 -9.98 -8.05
CA SER A 444 9.46 -10.45 -7.45
C SER A 444 9.55 -10.13 -5.96
N SER A 445 8.93 -9.03 -5.54
CA SER A 445 8.81 -8.61 -4.14
C SER A 445 7.70 -9.34 -3.35
N THR A 446 6.89 -10.17 -4.00
CA THR A 446 5.79 -10.92 -3.37
C THR A 446 5.89 -12.44 -3.55
N GLY A 447 7.01 -12.93 -4.13
CA GLY A 447 7.22 -14.35 -4.41
C GLY A 447 6.35 -14.91 -5.54
N GLN A 448 5.95 -14.06 -6.49
CA GLN A 448 5.04 -14.39 -7.59
C GLN A 448 5.71 -14.30 -8.98
N ALA A 449 6.89 -13.71 -9.07
CA ALA A 449 7.66 -13.59 -10.31
C ALA A 449 9.18 -13.51 -10.02
N VAL A 450 9.99 -13.53 -11.08
CA VAL A 450 11.44 -13.30 -11.00
C VAL A 450 11.77 -11.88 -11.44
N GLY A 451 12.90 -11.32 -11.01
CA GLY A 451 13.26 -9.92 -11.28
C GLY A 451 13.42 -9.58 -12.77
N GLU A 452 13.82 -10.56 -13.59
CA GLU A 452 13.99 -10.41 -15.04
C GLU A 452 12.66 -10.32 -15.80
N ASN A 453 11.56 -10.76 -15.18
CA ASN A 453 10.21 -10.68 -15.72
C ASN A 453 9.19 -10.61 -14.57
N SER A 454 9.14 -9.44 -13.96
CA SER A 454 8.58 -9.21 -12.63
C SER A 454 7.09 -8.86 -12.61
N ASP A 455 6.51 -8.46 -13.75
CA ASP A 455 5.14 -7.96 -13.80
C ASP A 455 4.13 -9.09 -13.55
N VAL A 456 3.34 -8.92 -12.50
CA VAL A 456 2.14 -9.74 -12.23
C VAL A 456 0.92 -8.83 -12.37
N MET A 457 -0.08 -9.30 -13.10
CA MET A 457 -1.29 -8.54 -13.44
C MET A 457 -2.37 -8.77 -12.38
N ILE A 458 -3.09 -7.70 -12.01
CA ILE A 458 -4.23 -7.73 -11.09
C ILE A 458 -5.52 -7.33 -11.80
N HIS A 459 -6.49 -8.25 -11.74
CA HIS A 459 -7.78 -8.12 -12.40
C HIS A 459 -8.86 -7.89 -11.33
N PRO A 460 -9.56 -6.74 -11.36
CA PRO A 460 -10.68 -6.47 -10.44
C PRO A 460 -11.79 -7.52 -10.55
N VAL A 461 -12.24 -8.05 -9.41
CA VAL A 461 -13.29 -9.07 -9.37
C VAL A 461 -14.44 -8.76 -8.43
N ALA A 462 -14.22 -7.97 -7.39
CA ALA A 462 -15.29 -7.49 -6.51
C ALA A 462 -15.00 -6.07 -6.01
N LEU A 463 -16.07 -5.32 -5.76
CA LEU A 463 -16.05 -3.92 -5.32
C LEU A 463 -16.71 -3.79 -3.95
N TYR A 464 -16.07 -3.05 -3.06
CA TYR A 464 -16.58 -2.74 -1.73
C TYR A 464 -16.45 -1.25 -1.45
N GLN A 465 -17.33 -0.73 -0.60
CA GLN A 465 -17.17 0.62 -0.09
C GLN A 465 -15.95 0.67 0.83
N ASP A 466 -15.08 1.68 0.69
CA ASP A 466 -13.95 1.84 1.61
C ASP A 466 -14.44 2.44 2.95
N PRO A 467 -14.41 1.69 4.06
CA PRO A 467 -14.91 2.18 5.35
C PRO A 467 -13.88 3.07 6.06
N VAL A 468 -12.60 3.00 5.69
CA VAL A 468 -11.51 3.77 6.30
C VAL A 468 -11.42 5.16 5.68
N ARG A 469 -11.48 5.24 4.34
CA ARG A 469 -11.44 6.52 3.61
C ARG A 469 -12.81 7.17 3.42
N GLY A 470 -13.89 6.41 3.52
CA GLY A 470 -15.25 6.89 3.31
C GLY A 470 -15.51 7.45 1.90
N ASN A 471 -16.47 8.37 1.78
CA ASN A 471 -16.86 9.04 0.52
C ASN A 471 -17.12 8.04 -0.63
N ASN A 472 -16.73 8.39 -1.86
CA ASN A 472 -16.86 7.54 -3.04
C ASN A 472 -15.68 6.57 -3.21
N ASN A 473 -14.78 6.46 -2.23
CA ASN A 473 -13.60 5.59 -2.30
C ASN A 473 -14.00 4.11 -2.26
N ARG A 474 -13.13 3.25 -2.80
CA ARG A 474 -13.43 1.83 -3.02
C ARG A 474 -12.29 0.94 -2.57
N LEU A 475 -12.65 -0.21 -2.02
CA LEU A 475 -11.76 -1.37 -1.97
C LEU A 475 -12.11 -2.28 -3.15
N VAL A 476 -11.08 -2.85 -3.76
CA VAL A 476 -11.19 -3.67 -4.96
C VAL A 476 -10.48 -4.98 -4.67
N LEU A 477 -11.22 -6.08 -4.60
CA LEU A 477 -10.61 -7.40 -4.56
C LEU A 477 -10.15 -7.78 -5.98
N CYS A 478 -8.94 -8.34 -6.09
CA CYS A 478 -8.34 -8.67 -7.38
C CYS A 478 -7.87 -10.13 -7.44
N GLU A 479 -7.99 -10.70 -8.64
CA GLU A 479 -7.28 -11.92 -9.04
C GLU A 479 -5.90 -11.60 -9.61
N THR A 480 -4.96 -12.54 -9.45
CA THR A 480 -3.59 -12.41 -9.97
C THR A 480 -3.34 -13.32 -11.17
N TYR A 481 -2.71 -12.76 -12.20
CA TYR A 481 -2.33 -13.45 -13.44
C TYR A 481 -0.84 -13.21 -13.72
N ALA A 482 -0.15 -14.26 -14.19
CA ALA A 482 1.21 -14.16 -14.66
C ALA A 482 1.29 -13.28 -15.93
N HIS A 483 2.51 -12.86 -16.27
CA HIS A 483 2.77 -11.99 -17.41
C HIS A 483 2.31 -12.54 -18.78
N ASP A 484 2.08 -13.86 -18.90
CA ASP A 484 1.60 -14.53 -20.12
C ASP A 484 0.08 -14.75 -20.11
N GLY A 485 -0.63 -14.14 -19.16
CA GLY A 485 -2.07 -14.26 -18.98
C GLY A 485 -2.51 -15.56 -18.29
N LYS A 486 -1.58 -16.43 -17.88
CA LYS A 486 -1.94 -17.62 -17.10
C LYS A 486 -2.38 -17.25 -15.69
N VAL A 487 -3.31 -18.02 -15.16
CA VAL A 487 -3.73 -17.95 -13.76
C VAL A 487 -2.51 -18.20 -12.87
N HIS A 488 -2.24 -17.30 -11.94
CA HIS A 488 -1.13 -17.49 -10.99
C HIS A 488 -1.43 -18.69 -10.06
N PRO A 489 -0.44 -19.49 -9.62
CA PRO A 489 -0.69 -20.67 -8.76
C PRO A 489 -1.48 -20.40 -7.47
N THR A 490 -1.35 -19.21 -6.90
CA THR A 490 -2.09 -18.79 -5.69
C THR A 490 -3.46 -18.15 -5.99
N ASN A 491 -3.84 -18.00 -7.26
CA ASN A 491 -5.19 -17.55 -7.65
C ASN A 491 -6.16 -18.74 -7.64
N LEU A 492 -6.53 -19.18 -6.45
CA LEU A 492 -7.48 -20.29 -6.25
C LEU A 492 -8.94 -19.88 -6.55
N ARG A 493 -9.21 -18.58 -6.59
CA ARG A 493 -10.52 -18.02 -6.96
C ARG A 493 -10.95 -18.47 -8.35
N HIS A 494 -10.03 -18.44 -9.32
CA HIS A 494 -10.33 -18.78 -10.72
C HIS A 494 -10.92 -20.20 -10.86
N GLY A 495 -10.31 -21.19 -10.20
CA GLY A 495 -10.81 -22.58 -10.18
C GLY A 495 -12.14 -22.70 -9.45
N CYS A 496 -12.24 -22.06 -8.28
CA CYS A 496 -13.43 -22.07 -7.46
C CYS A 496 -14.66 -21.50 -8.20
N VAL A 497 -14.52 -20.38 -8.92
CA VAL A 497 -15.61 -19.80 -9.75
C VAL A 497 -16.13 -20.80 -10.78
N GLN A 498 -15.25 -21.53 -11.46
CA GLN A 498 -15.66 -22.54 -12.45
C GLN A 498 -16.46 -23.69 -11.81
N VAL A 499 -16.06 -24.12 -10.61
CA VAL A 499 -16.76 -25.16 -9.85
C VAL A 499 -18.13 -24.67 -9.36
N MET A 500 -18.19 -23.44 -8.85
CA MET A 500 -19.45 -22.83 -8.42
C MET A 500 -20.44 -22.71 -9.58
N GLU A 501 -19.97 -22.35 -10.78
CA GLU A 501 -20.82 -22.28 -11.98
C GLU A 501 -21.36 -23.66 -12.38
N LYS A 502 -20.53 -24.72 -12.33
CA LYS A 502 -20.99 -26.11 -12.56
C LYS A 502 -22.04 -26.55 -11.52
N ALA A 503 -21.93 -26.07 -10.29
CA ALA A 503 -22.82 -26.41 -9.19
C ALA A 503 -23.96 -25.40 -8.96
N LYS A 504 -24.17 -24.43 -9.86
CA LYS A 504 -25.16 -23.35 -9.67
C LYS A 504 -26.59 -23.84 -9.41
N SER A 505 -26.96 -25.00 -9.95
CA SER A 505 -28.29 -25.60 -9.74
C SER A 505 -28.52 -26.01 -8.28
N PHE A 506 -27.45 -26.30 -7.53
CA PHE A 506 -27.51 -26.64 -6.11
C PHE A 506 -27.68 -25.41 -5.21
N LYS A 507 -27.44 -24.19 -5.73
CA LYS A 507 -27.45 -22.92 -4.98
C LYS A 507 -26.71 -23.03 -3.64
N PRO A 508 -25.41 -23.39 -3.68
CA PRO A 508 -24.63 -23.67 -2.49
C PRO A 508 -24.47 -22.40 -1.66
N TRP A 509 -24.81 -22.47 -0.37
CA TRP A 509 -24.59 -21.40 0.60
C TRP A 509 -23.46 -21.78 1.53
N PHE A 510 -22.59 -20.81 1.80
CA PHE A 510 -21.49 -20.93 2.74
C PHE A 510 -21.57 -19.83 3.79
N ALA A 511 -21.24 -20.17 5.02
CA ALA A 511 -20.89 -19.22 6.06
C ALA A 511 -19.62 -19.67 6.79
N PHE A 512 -18.71 -18.74 7.04
CA PHE A 512 -17.44 -19.00 7.72
C PHE A 512 -17.47 -18.47 9.15
N GLU A 513 -16.88 -19.22 10.06
CA GLU A 513 -16.54 -18.83 11.43
C GLU A 513 -15.02 -18.60 11.47
N GLN A 514 -14.59 -17.35 11.29
CA GLN A 514 -13.16 -17.00 11.27
C GLN A 514 -12.67 -16.70 12.67
N GLU A 515 -11.94 -17.65 13.27
CA GLU A 515 -11.21 -17.41 14.50
C GLU A 515 -9.86 -16.74 14.21
N TYR A 516 -9.38 -15.88 15.10
CA TYR A 516 -8.09 -15.21 15.00
C TYR A 516 -7.59 -14.77 16.38
N THR A 517 -6.29 -14.46 16.48
CA THR A 517 -5.70 -13.96 17.74
C THR A 517 -5.12 -12.57 17.53
N LEU A 518 -5.42 -11.66 18.46
CA LEU A 518 -4.79 -10.34 18.54
C LEU A 518 -3.42 -10.46 19.18
N MET A 519 -2.43 -9.83 18.56
CA MET A 519 -1.02 -9.87 18.95
C MET A 519 -0.52 -8.46 19.22
N ASP A 520 0.40 -8.30 20.18
CA ASP A 520 1.23 -7.10 20.19
C ASP A 520 2.25 -7.15 19.04
N ILE A 521 2.98 -6.05 18.87
CA ILE A 521 4.02 -5.92 17.84
C ILE A 521 5.29 -6.73 18.17
N ASP A 522 5.41 -7.23 19.39
CA ASP A 522 6.56 -8.02 19.88
C ASP A 522 6.24 -9.54 19.84
N ASP A 523 5.23 -9.94 19.07
CA ASP A 523 4.81 -11.32 18.82
C ASP A 523 4.33 -12.08 20.08
N GLN A 524 3.70 -11.36 21.03
CA GLN A 524 2.93 -11.96 22.13
C GLN A 524 1.43 -11.71 21.97
N PRO A 525 0.56 -12.61 22.45
CA PRO A 525 -0.87 -12.35 22.45
C PRO A 525 -1.22 -11.08 23.25
N PHE A 526 -2.03 -10.22 22.65
CA PHE A 526 -2.30 -8.87 23.14
C PHE A 526 -2.93 -8.89 24.55
N GLY A 527 -2.33 -8.18 25.52
CA GLY A 527 -2.86 -8.10 26.88
C GLY A 527 -2.42 -9.25 27.80
N TRP A 528 -1.59 -10.18 27.31
CA TRP A 528 -0.96 -11.18 28.16
C TRP A 528 0.14 -10.55 29.06
N PRO A 529 0.43 -11.14 30.23
CA PRO A 529 1.55 -10.70 31.05
C PRO A 529 2.88 -10.80 30.29
N LYS A 530 3.73 -9.78 30.37
CA LYS A 530 5.07 -9.82 29.77
C LYS A 530 5.84 -11.02 30.32
N ASN A 531 6.34 -11.89 29.43
CA ASN A 531 7.03 -13.13 29.78
C ASN A 531 6.22 -14.08 30.67
N GLY A 532 4.89 -14.08 30.55
CA GLY A 532 4.02 -14.92 31.36
C GLY A 532 2.73 -15.34 30.66
N PHE A 533 1.88 -16.05 31.40
CA PHE A 533 0.59 -16.54 30.94
C PHE A 533 -0.53 -15.91 31.78
N PRO A 534 -1.70 -15.63 31.19
CA PRO A 534 -2.89 -15.28 31.96
C PRO A 534 -3.41 -16.51 32.73
N GLY A 535 -4.48 -16.34 33.50
CA GLY A 535 -5.16 -17.46 34.17
C GLY A 535 -5.66 -18.52 33.18
N PRO A 536 -5.98 -19.75 33.62
CA PRO A 536 -6.40 -20.84 32.73
C PRO A 536 -7.65 -20.49 31.91
N GLN A 537 -7.82 -21.17 30.77
CA GLN A 537 -9.00 -21.06 29.90
C GLN A 537 -10.30 -21.35 30.66
N GLY A 538 -11.41 -20.73 30.23
CA GLY A 538 -12.71 -20.83 30.90
C GLY A 538 -13.43 -19.48 31.01
N PRO A 539 -12.86 -18.47 31.69
CA PRO A 539 -13.54 -17.19 31.89
C PRO A 539 -13.54 -16.24 30.68
N TYR A 540 -12.90 -16.62 29.56
CA TYR A 540 -12.66 -15.75 28.40
C TYR A 540 -13.73 -15.86 27.29
N TYR A 541 -14.26 -17.07 27.06
CA TYR A 541 -15.27 -17.32 26.03
C TYR A 541 -16.52 -16.47 26.28
N THR A 542 -16.96 -15.70 25.28
CA THR A 542 -18.12 -14.77 25.37
C THR A 542 -18.06 -13.79 26.55
N SER A 543 -16.85 -13.46 27.03
CA SER A 543 -16.67 -12.70 28.26
C SER A 543 -16.89 -11.19 28.14
N VAL A 544 -17.14 -10.55 29.28
CA VAL A 544 -17.17 -9.09 29.45
C VAL A 544 -16.31 -8.71 30.67
N GLY A 545 -15.64 -7.56 30.58
CA GLY A 545 -14.77 -7.04 31.63
C GLY A 545 -13.30 -6.97 31.21
N ALA A 546 -12.61 -5.96 31.74
CA ALA A 546 -11.24 -5.62 31.34
C ALA A 546 -10.20 -6.71 31.63
N ASN A 547 -10.48 -7.62 32.57
CA ASN A 547 -9.60 -8.75 32.92
C ASN A 547 -9.91 -10.05 32.13
N LYS A 548 -10.80 -9.99 31.13
CA LYS A 548 -11.24 -11.16 30.37
C LYS A 548 -11.30 -10.92 28.86
N ALA A 549 -11.85 -9.78 28.44
CA ALA A 549 -12.06 -9.45 27.03
C ALA A 549 -11.01 -8.45 26.52
N TYR A 550 -9.88 -8.96 26.02
CA TYR A 550 -8.78 -8.13 25.53
C TYR A 550 -8.97 -7.74 24.05
N GLY A 551 -8.97 -6.43 23.77
CA GLY A 551 -8.99 -5.90 22.40
C GLY A 551 -10.37 -5.78 21.74
N ARG A 552 -11.46 -5.73 22.54
CA ARG A 552 -12.83 -5.55 22.03
C ARG A 552 -12.98 -4.36 21.08
N ASP A 553 -12.27 -3.26 21.31
CA ASP A 553 -12.35 -2.06 20.47
C ASP A 553 -12.02 -2.35 18.99
N VAL A 554 -11.07 -3.25 18.74
CA VAL A 554 -10.68 -3.68 17.39
C VAL A 554 -11.79 -4.49 16.74
N VAL A 555 -12.43 -5.38 17.51
CA VAL A 555 -13.54 -6.24 17.06
C VAL A 555 -14.77 -5.39 16.71
N GLU A 556 -15.13 -4.44 17.57
CA GLU A 556 -16.27 -3.54 17.36
C GLU A 556 -16.05 -2.61 16.17
N ALA A 557 -14.82 -2.10 15.99
CA ALA A 557 -14.45 -1.30 14.83
C ALA A 557 -14.50 -2.12 13.54
N HIS A 558 -13.99 -3.36 13.57
CA HIS A 558 -14.03 -4.31 12.46
C HIS A 558 -15.44 -4.65 12.04
N TYR A 559 -16.32 -4.96 12.99
CA TYR A 559 -17.72 -5.25 12.70
C TYR A 559 -18.37 -4.10 11.93
N LYS A 560 -18.23 -2.87 12.43
CA LYS A 560 -18.80 -1.67 11.79
C LYS A 560 -18.18 -1.41 10.43
N ALA A 561 -16.88 -1.66 10.27
CA ALA A 561 -16.21 -1.50 8.99
C ALA A 561 -16.71 -2.51 7.94
N CYS A 562 -16.89 -3.77 8.32
CA CYS A 562 -17.47 -4.79 7.44
C CYS A 562 -18.90 -4.41 7.00
N LEU A 563 -19.77 -4.01 7.95
CA LEU A 563 -21.11 -3.52 7.63
C LEU A 563 -21.09 -2.35 6.64
N ARG A 564 -20.21 -1.37 6.87
CA ARG A 564 -20.07 -0.20 5.99
C ARG A 564 -19.50 -0.53 4.63
N ALA A 565 -18.62 -1.53 4.55
CA ALA A 565 -18.04 -2.02 3.31
C ALA A 565 -19.05 -2.80 2.44
N GLY A 566 -20.16 -3.26 3.04
CA GLY A 566 -21.15 -4.11 2.40
C GLY A 566 -20.82 -5.61 2.49
N ILE A 567 -19.90 -5.99 3.39
CA ILE A 567 -19.54 -7.39 3.65
C ILE A 567 -20.66 -8.02 4.49
N ASN A 568 -21.08 -9.24 4.14
CA ASN A 568 -22.14 -9.97 4.85
C ASN A 568 -21.63 -10.57 6.18
N ILE A 569 -21.27 -9.71 7.14
CA ILE A 569 -20.92 -10.11 8.51
C ILE A 569 -22.19 -10.25 9.36
N PHE A 570 -22.32 -11.36 10.10
CA PHE A 570 -23.54 -11.65 10.85
C PHE A 570 -23.33 -11.92 12.35
N GLY A 571 -22.09 -11.96 12.83
CA GLY A 571 -21.82 -12.07 14.25
C GLY A 571 -20.33 -11.98 14.61
N THR A 572 -20.08 -11.87 15.91
CA THR A 572 -18.75 -11.96 16.55
C THR A 572 -18.88 -12.52 17.96
N ASN A 573 -17.80 -13.14 18.47
CA ASN A 573 -17.67 -13.51 19.88
C ASN A 573 -16.21 -13.54 20.32
N ALA A 574 -15.98 -13.43 21.63
CA ALA A 574 -14.69 -13.74 22.23
C ALA A 574 -14.52 -15.26 22.34
N GLU A 575 -13.33 -15.76 22.04
CA GLU A 575 -13.04 -17.20 22.02
C GLU A 575 -12.40 -17.73 23.32
N GLY A 576 -12.19 -19.05 23.37
CA GLY A 576 -11.68 -19.75 24.56
C GLY A 576 -10.30 -19.29 25.06
N MET A 577 -9.39 -18.93 24.13
CA MET A 577 -8.09 -18.36 24.47
C MET A 577 -8.20 -16.84 24.66
N PRO A 578 -7.64 -16.25 25.74
CA PRO A 578 -7.63 -14.80 25.90
C PRO A 578 -6.90 -14.14 24.73
N SER A 579 -7.48 -13.04 24.22
CA SER A 579 -7.07 -12.33 23.00
C SER A 579 -7.46 -13.02 21.69
N GLN A 580 -8.08 -14.20 21.76
CA GLN A 580 -8.68 -14.87 20.61
C GLN A 580 -10.14 -14.40 20.44
N TRP A 581 -10.53 -14.21 19.19
CA TRP A 581 -11.85 -13.73 18.80
C TRP A 581 -12.32 -14.46 17.55
N GLU A 582 -13.62 -14.38 17.30
CA GLU A 582 -14.26 -14.90 16.10
C GLU A 582 -15.13 -13.82 15.45
N PHE A 583 -15.17 -13.81 14.12
CA PHE A 583 -16.22 -13.14 13.34
C PHE A 583 -16.82 -14.11 12.33
N GLN A 584 -18.10 -13.95 12.02
CA GLN A 584 -18.80 -14.83 11.09
C GLN A 584 -19.26 -14.11 9.81
N ILE A 585 -18.99 -14.72 8.66
CA ILE A 585 -19.29 -14.20 7.31
C ILE A 585 -20.29 -15.11 6.61
N GLY A 586 -21.32 -14.57 5.98
CA GLY A 586 -22.37 -15.30 5.26
C GLY A 586 -23.73 -15.28 5.99
N PRO A 587 -24.64 -16.22 5.70
CA PRO A 587 -24.60 -17.13 4.56
C PRO A 587 -24.67 -16.37 3.23
N SER A 588 -23.77 -16.71 2.30
CA SER A 588 -23.75 -16.16 0.94
C SER A 588 -23.68 -17.27 -0.10
N GLU A 589 -24.28 -17.04 -1.27
CA GLU A 589 -24.32 -18.04 -2.35
C GLU A 589 -23.02 -18.04 -3.18
N GLY A 590 -22.53 -19.23 -3.52
CA GLY A 590 -21.39 -19.41 -4.42
C GLY A 590 -20.11 -18.75 -3.92
N ILE A 591 -19.49 -17.93 -4.79
CA ILE A 591 -18.16 -17.35 -4.55
C ILE A 591 -18.16 -16.22 -3.50
N THR A 592 -19.32 -15.58 -3.27
CA THR A 592 -19.41 -14.34 -2.49
C THR A 592 -18.95 -14.51 -1.06
N ALA A 593 -19.22 -15.64 -0.40
CA ALA A 593 -18.76 -15.87 0.97
C ALA A 593 -17.22 -15.87 1.08
N SER A 594 -16.54 -16.40 0.05
CA SER A 594 -15.08 -16.45 -0.02
C SER A 594 -14.47 -15.09 -0.35
N ASP A 595 -15.08 -14.35 -1.28
CA ASP A 595 -14.69 -12.96 -1.59
C ASP A 595 -14.84 -12.07 -0.33
N ASP A 596 -15.97 -12.19 0.37
CA ASP A 596 -16.27 -11.46 1.61
C ASP A 596 -15.28 -11.81 2.73
N LEU A 597 -14.92 -13.09 2.90
CA LEU A 597 -13.98 -13.50 3.95
C LEU A 597 -12.59 -12.90 3.73
N TRP A 598 -12.07 -12.92 2.50
CA TRP A 598 -10.78 -12.30 2.20
C TRP A 598 -10.80 -10.79 2.47
N MET A 599 -11.90 -10.12 2.16
CA MET A 599 -12.04 -8.68 2.46
C MET A 599 -12.25 -8.39 3.95
N ALA A 600 -12.93 -9.27 4.68
CA ALA A 600 -13.04 -9.17 6.13
C ALA A 600 -11.68 -9.34 6.80
N ARG A 601 -10.85 -10.29 6.33
CA ARG A 601 -9.44 -10.47 6.73
C ARG A 601 -8.61 -9.23 6.43
N PHE A 602 -8.77 -8.64 5.25
CA PHE A 602 -8.11 -7.37 4.90
C PHE A 602 -8.45 -6.27 5.91
N LEU A 603 -9.74 -6.08 6.21
CA LEU A 603 -10.20 -5.03 7.11
C LEU A 603 -9.73 -5.24 8.55
N ILE A 604 -9.74 -6.46 9.10
CA ILE A 604 -9.27 -6.67 10.48
C ILE A 604 -7.77 -6.34 10.61
N HIS A 605 -6.95 -6.67 9.61
CA HIS A 605 -5.53 -6.27 9.62
C HIS A 605 -5.36 -4.75 9.51
N ARG A 606 -6.15 -4.08 8.66
CA ARG A 606 -6.12 -2.62 8.52
C ARG A 606 -6.55 -1.90 9.80
N ILE A 607 -7.58 -2.39 10.46
CA ILE A 607 -8.10 -1.80 11.69
C ILE A 607 -7.15 -2.06 12.85
N ALA A 608 -6.63 -3.28 12.98
CA ALA A 608 -5.59 -3.60 13.96
C ALA A 608 -4.34 -2.70 13.80
N GLU A 609 -3.96 -2.38 12.54
CA GLU A 609 -2.90 -1.41 12.24
C GLU A 609 -3.16 -0.04 12.87
N ASP A 610 -4.40 0.45 12.84
CA ASP A 610 -4.77 1.72 13.48
C ASP A 610 -4.65 1.71 15.01
N PHE A 611 -4.85 0.55 15.63
CA PHE A 611 -4.65 0.35 17.06
C PHE A 611 -3.20 0.03 17.43
N GLY A 612 -2.30 -0.16 16.44
CA GLY A 612 -0.91 -0.54 16.67
C GLY A 612 -0.74 -1.96 17.19
N ILE A 613 -1.65 -2.86 16.82
CA ILE A 613 -1.59 -4.28 17.18
C ILE A 613 -1.61 -5.12 15.92
N ALA A 614 -1.11 -6.35 16.01
CA ALA A 614 -1.12 -7.31 14.91
C ALA A 614 -2.27 -8.32 15.08
N VAL A 615 -2.56 -9.04 14.00
CA VAL A 615 -3.55 -10.11 13.93
C VAL A 615 -2.85 -11.33 13.36
N THR A 616 -3.06 -12.50 13.95
CA THR A 616 -2.59 -13.76 13.41
C THR A 616 -3.74 -14.72 13.16
N LEU A 617 -3.66 -15.43 12.03
CA LEU A 617 -4.53 -16.54 11.66
C LEU A 617 -3.86 -17.90 11.94
N GLU A 618 -2.75 -17.90 12.67
CA GLU A 618 -1.99 -19.09 13.04
C GLU A 618 -2.88 -20.12 13.75
N PRO A 619 -3.13 -21.31 13.18
CA PRO A 619 -4.13 -22.25 13.70
C PRO A 619 -3.79 -22.82 15.07
N LYS A 620 -2.52 -22.79 15.46
CA LYS A 620 -2.10 -23.22 16.80
C LYS A 620 -0.92 -22.41 17.29
N LEU A 621 -1.22 -21.26 17.92
CA LEU A 621 -0.21 -20.32 18.42
C LEU A 621 0.52 -20.83 19.67
N LYS A 622 -0.20 -21.45 20.61
CA LYS A 622 0.37 -22.04 21.83
C LYS A 622 -0.13 -23.47 21.98
N LYS A 623 0.79 -24.39 22.29
CA LYS A 623 0.54 -25.84 22.34
C LYS A 623 -0.64 -26.22 23.25
N ASP A 624 -0.70 -25.65 24.45
CA ASP A 624 -1.64 -26.06 25.50
C ASP A 624 -2.92 -25.19 25.58
N TRP A 625 -3.10 -24.27 24.62
CA TRP A 625 -4.26 -23.37 24.55
C TRP A 625 -5.15 -23.73 23.37
N SER A 626 -6.40 -23.22 23.32
CA SER A 626 -7.27 -23.44 22.16
C SER A 626 -6.57 -23.02 20.85
N GLY A 627 -6.83 -23.79 19.79
CA GLY A 627 -6.38 -23.43 18.44
C GLY A 627 -7.38 -22.51 17.75
N ALA A 628 -7.02 -22.01 16.57
CA ALA A 628 -7.86 -21.17 15.73
C ALA A 628 -8.39 -21.94 14.50
N GLY A 629 -9.71 -22.08 14.40
CA GLY A 629 -10.44 -22.69 13.30
C GLY A 629 -10.97 -21.70 12.26
N GLY A 630 -11.38 -22.24 11.13
CA GLY A 630 -12.13 -21.55 10.09
C GLY A 630 -13.40 -22.33 9.75
N HIS A 631 -14.26 -22.63 10.74
CA HIS A 631 -15.37 -23.57 10.51
C HIS A 631 -16.26 -23.10 9.36
N VAL A 632 -16.77 -24.04 8.56
CA VAL A 632 -17.60 -23.71 7.40
C VAL A 632 -18.96 -24.37 7.52
N ASN A 633 -19.98 -23.54 7.62
CA ASN A 633 -21.37 -23.92 7.53
C ASN A 633 -21.75 -24.02 6.04
N PHE A 634 -22.27 -25.17 5.62
CA PHE A 634 -22.58 -25.46 4.21
C PHE A 634 -23.99 -26.03 4.04
N SER A 635 -24.70 -25.52 3.04
CA SER A 635 -25.98 -26.10 2.59
C SER A 635 -26.22 -25.94 1.10
N THR A 636 -26.92 -26.89 0.49
CA THR A 636 -27.56 -26.72 -0.83
C THR A 636 -29.04 -26.37 -0.66
N VAL A 637 -29.70 -25.95 -1.74
CA VAL A 637 -31.14 -25.68 -1.71
C VAL A 637 -31.94 -26.88 -1.19
N GLN A 638 -31.54 -28.11 -1.54
CA GLN A 638 -32.22 -29.34 -1.08
C GLN A 638 -32.02 -29.59 0.41
N MET A 639 -30.84 -29.30 0.96
CA MET A 639 -30.57 -29.43 2.40
C MET A 639 -31.46 -28.49 3.22
N ARG A 640 -31.82 -27.32 2.67
CA ARG A 640 -32.65 -26.31 3.33
C ARG A 640 -34.16 -26.57 3.25
N GLN A 641 -34.62 -27.51 2.43
CA GLN A 641 -36.04 -27.85 2.31
C GLN A 641 -36.45 -28.93 3.33
N PRO A 642 -37.75 -29.06 3.67
CA PRO A 642 -38.24 -30.14 4.53
C PRO A 642 -37.76 -31.52 4.07
N GLY A 643 -37.23 -32.32 5.00
CA GLY A 643 -36.58 -33.61 4.71
C GLY A 643 -35.10 -33.52 4.31
N GLY A 644 -34.55 -32.31 4.23
CA GLY A 644 -33.16 -32.05 3.83
C GLY A 644 -32.09 -32.67 4.73
N LEU A 645 -32.41 -33.11 5.95
CA LEU A 645 -31.50 -33.83 6.84
C LEU A 645 -30.96 -35.12 6.20
N ALA A 646 -31.75 -35.80 5.36
CA ALA A 646 -31.27 -36.96 4.61
C ALA A 646 -30.13 -36.58 3.64
N VAL A 647 -30.29 -35.46 2.93
CA VAL A 647 -29.28 -34.91 2.00
C VAL A 647 -28.03 -34.45 2.76
N ILE A 648 -28.20 -33.87 3.96
CA ILE A 648 -27.08 -33.52 4.83
C ILE A 648 -26.28 -34.76 5.22
N LYS A 649 -26.95 -35.83 5.68
CA LYS A 649 -26.29 -37.09 6.05
C LYS A 649 -25.57 -37.75 4.87
N GLU A 650 -26.15 -37.69 3.67
CA GLU A 650 -25.49 -38.13 2.45
C GLU A 650 -24.22 -37.34 2.14
N ALA A 651 -24.26 -36.02 2.28
CA ALA A 651 -23.08 -35.17 2.11
C ALA A 651 -21.99 -35.48 3.15
N VAL A 652 -22.36 -35.71 4.41
CA VAL A 652 -21.42 -36.13 5.47
C VAL A 652 -20.73 -37.45 5.12
N GLU A 653 -21.48 -38.42 4.56
CA GLU A 653 -20.93 -39.70 4.12
C GLU A 653 -19.98 -39.55 2.91
N LYS A 654 -20.22 -38.59 2.01
CA LYS A 654 -19.26 -38.26 0.94
C LYS A 654 -17.99 -37.64 1.51
N LEU A 655 -18.12 -36.74 2.49
CA LEU A 655 -16.99 -36.08 3.15
C LEU A 655 -16.13 -37.07 3.95
N SER A 656 -16.73 -38.11 4.55
CA SER A 656 -16.00 -39.14 5.32
C SER A 656 -15.00 -39.89 4.42
N LYS A 657 -15.41 -40.21 3.19
CA LYS A 657 -14.60 -40.93 2.20
C LYS A 657 -13.43 -40.11 1.65
N ARG A 658 -13.50 -38.78 1.74
CA ARG A 658 -12.46 -37.85 1.24
C ARG A 658 -11.77 -37.08 2.37
N HIS A 659 -11.81 -37.58 3.61
CA HIS A 659 -11.29 -36.86 4.78
C HIS A 659 -9.85 -36.36 4.61
N GLN A 660 -8.91 -37.26 4.29
CA GLN A 660 -7.50 -36.90 4.10
C GLN A 660 -7.27 -36.02 2.86
N THR A 661 -8.09 -36.17 1.83
CA THR A 661 -8.04 -35.29 0.65
C THR A 661 -8.42 -33.86 1.02
N HIS A 662 -9.52 -33.67 1.76
CA HIS A 662 -9.94 -32.33 2.22
C HIS A 662 -8.88 -31.66 3.09
N LEU A 663 -8.24 -32.41 4.02
CA LEU A 663 -7.24 -31.84 4.92
C LEU A 663 -6.04 -31.21 4.18
N LYS A 664 -5.71 -31.68 2.97
CA LYS A 664 -4.67 -31.08 2.13
C LYS A 664 -5.01 -29.68 1.60
N PHE A 665 -6.29 -29.35 1.51
CA PHE A 665 -6.79 -28.05 1.03
C PHE A 665 -7.30 -27.15 2.16
N TYR A 666 -7.34 -27.67 3.39
CA TYR A 666 -7.90 -27.00 4.55
C TYR A 666 -6.85 -26.22 5.34
N ASP A 667 -5.61 -26.19 4.86
CA ASP A 667 -4.56 -25.23 5.20
C ASP A 667 -3.57 -25.09 4.02
N PRO A 668 -2.86 -23.95 3.91
CA PRO A 668 -1.94 -23.65 2.81
C PRO A 668 -0.69 -24.56 2.79
N LYS A 669 -0.45 -25.35 3.85
CA LYS A 669 0.71 -26.23 4.00
C LYS A 669 0.35 -27.71 3.88
N GLY A 670 -0.76 -28.02 3.19
CA GLY A 670 -1.11 -29.38 2.83
C GLY A 670 -1.54 -30.27 4.00
N GLY A 671 -1.99 -29.69 5.12
CA GLY A 671 -2.39 -30.43 6.33
C GLY A 671 -1.45 -30.22 7.51
N ALA A 672 -0.27 -29.64 7.30
CA ALA A 672 0.75 -29.51 8.34
C ALA A 672 0.33 -28.58 9.48
N ASP A 673 -0.44 -27.52 9.17
CA ASP A 673 -0.95 -26.61 10.19
C ASP A 673 -2.10 -27.27 10.97
N ASN A 674 -3.01 -27.96 10.26
CA ASN A 674 -4.09 -28.68 10.90
C ASN A 674 -3.60 -29.81 11.81
N LEU A 675 -2.49 -30.48 11.49
CA LEU A 675 -1.91 -31.53 12.33
C LEU A 675 -1.57 -31.02 13.74
N ARG A 676 -1.18 -29.74 13.87
CA ARG A 676 -0.89 -29.11 15.18
C ARG A 676 -2.17 -28.74 15.95
N ARG A 677 -3.29 -28.54 15.25
CA ARG A 677 -4.57 -28.09 15.81
C ARG A 677 -5.51 -29.26 16.15
N LEU A 678 -5.75 -30.16 15.19
CA LEU A 678 -6.70 -31.29 15.26
C LEU A 678 -6.14 -32.44 16.09
N THR A 679 -6.25 -32.34 17.41
CA THR A 679 -5.58 -33.21 18.38
C THR A 679 -6.53 -33.98 19.30
N CYS A 680 -7.84 -33.93 19.04
CA CYS A 680 -8.91 -34.38 19.95
C CYS A 680 -9.01 -33.60 21.27
N MET A 681 -8.12 -32.63 21.51
CA MET A 681 -8.15 -31.72 22.65
C MET A 681 -8.72 -30.36 22.24
N HIS A 682 -9.15 -29.57 23.23
CA HIS A 682 -9.66 -28.20 23.02
C HIS A 682 -10.76 -28.10 21.95
N GLU A 683 -11.73 -29.01 22.01
CA GLU A 683 -12.91 -29.02 21.14
C GLU A 683 -12.63 -29.22 19.64
N THR A 684 -11.53 -29.90 19.32
CA THR A 684 -11.16 -30.28 17.95
C THR A 684 -11.30 -31.78 17.71
N SER A 685 -11.44 -32.19 16.44
CA SER A 685 -11.41 -33.60 16.05
C SER A 685 -9.99 -34.14 15.92
N SER A 686 -9.86 -35.44 15.63
CA SER A 686 -8.62 -36.05 15.17
C SER A 686 -8.22 -35.51 13.78
N PHE A 687 -6.93 -35.42 13.52
CA PHE A 687 -6.38 -35.24 12.17
C PHE A 687 -6.49 -36.52 11.33
N TYR A 688 -6.48 -37.69 11.96
CA TYR A 688 -6.41 -38.97 11.27
C TYR A 688 -7.79 -39.58 10.98
N GLU A 689 -8.74 -39.36 11.89
CA GLU A 689 -10.04 -40.01 11.88
C GLU A 689 -11.17 -39.01 11.61
N PHE A 690 -12.02 -39.34 10.64
CA PHE A 690 -13.25 -38.61 10.39
C PHE A 690 -14.33 -39.00 11.39
N THR A 691 -14.94 -38.02 12.03
CA THR A 691 -16.08 -38.22 12.94
C THR A 691 -17.19 -37.23 12.65
N HIS A 692 -18.43 -37.60 12.90
CA HIS A 692 -19.56 -36.68 12.84
C HIS A 692 -20.54 -36.89 13.99
N GLY A 693 -21.36 -35.88 14.31
CA GLY A 693 -22.38 -36.03 15.34
C GLY A 693 -23.32 -34.84 15.45
N VAL A 694 -24.48 -35.06 16.08
CA VAL A 694 -25.43 -33.99 16.42
C VAL A 694 -24.92 -33.25 17.64
N ALA A 695 -24.77 -31.93 17.52
CA ALA A 695 -24.25 -31.06 18.58
C ALA A 695 -22.87 -31.48 19.15
N HIS A 696 -22.09 -32.28 18.43
CA HIS A 696 -20.81 -32.81 18.89
C HIS A 696 -19.65 -31.90 18.46
N ARG A 697 -19.15 -31.06 19.38
CA ARG A 697 -18.04 -30.12 19.09
C ARG A 697 -16.74 -30.85 18.72
N ASN A 698 -16.40 -31.97 19.35
CA ASN A 698 -15.16 -32.69 19.02
C ASN A 698 -15.22 -33.48 17.69
N ALA A 699 -16.33 -33.40 16.94
CA ALA A 699 -16.47 -34.07 15.66
C ALA A 699 -15.83 -33.28 14.52
N SER A 700 -15.39 -33.98 13.46
CA SER A 700 -14.95 -33.35 12.22
C SER A 700 -16.07 -32.58 11.54
N VAL A 701 -17.28 -33.16 11.50
CA VAL A 701 -18.50 -32.51 11.00
C VAL A 701 -19.58 -32.53 12.07
N ARG A 702 -20.13 -31.35 12.37
CA ARG A 702 -21.22 -31.19 13.31
C ARG A 702 -22.52 -30.92 12.57
N ILE A 703 -23.58 -31.63 12.95
CA ILE A 703 -24.95 -31.27 12.59
C ILE A 703 -25.51 -30.47 13.76
N PRO A 704 -25.89 -29.19 13.58
CA PRO A 704 -26.47 -28.40 14.66
C PRO A 704 -27.72 -29.09 15.22
N ARG A 705 -27.96 -28.93 16.53
CA ARG A 705 -29.11 -29.54 17.21
C ARG A 705 -30.43 -29.15 16.53
N GLN A 706 -30.61 -27.85 16.28
CA GLN A 706 -31.80 -27.31 15.62
C GLN A 706 -32.00 -27.91 14.22
N VAL A 707 -30.94 -28.06 13.42
CA VAL A 707 -31.01 -28.69 12.08
C VAL A 707 -31.49 -30.15 12.16
N ASN A 708 -31.04 -30.89 13.17
CA ASN A 708 -31.50 -32.27 13.37
C ASN A 708 -32.97 -32.32 13.84
N GLU A 709 -33.39 -31.38 14.67
CA GLU A 709 -34.77 -31.28 15.17
C GLU A 709 -35.75 -30.83 14.07
N ASP A 710 -35.37 -29.85 13.26
CA ASP A 710 -36.18 -29.34 12.15
C ASP A 710 -36.19 -30.27 10.93
N GLY A 711 -35.23 -31.20 10.86
CA GLY A 711 -35.09 -32.13 9.73
C GLY A 711 -34.58 -31.48 8.44
N CYS A 712 -34.06 -30.26 8.48
CA CYS A 712 -33.45 -29.54 7.37
C CYS A 712 -32.54 -28.40 7.85
N GLY A 713 -31.63 -27.93 7.00
CA GLY A 713 -30.73 -26.80 7.29
C GLY A 713 -29.36 -26.95 6.64
N TYR A 714 -28.31 -27.07 7.45
CA TYR A 714 -26.90 -27.06 7.04
C TYR A 714 -26.03 -28.02 7.89
N LEU A 715 -24.84 -28.34 7.40
CA LEU A 715 -23.76 -28.97 8.19
C LEU A 715 -22.67 -27.95 8.52
N GLU A 716 -21.92 -28.19 9.60
CA GLU A 716 -20.75 -27.41 10.02
C GLU A 716 -19.50 -28.30 9.85
N ASP A 717 -18.63 -27.99 8.89
CA ASP A 717 -17.31 -28.62 8.76
C ASP A 717 -16.30 -27.88 9.66
N ARG A 718 -15.83 -28.56 10.71
CA ARG A 718 -14.97 -27.97 11.75
C ARG A 718 -13.48 -28.14 11.49
N ARG A 719 -13.14 -28.81 10.38
CA ARG A 719 -11.76 -29.17 10.02
C ARG A 719 -10.95 -28.03 9.39
N PRO A 720 -11.49 -27.03 8.69
CA PRO A 720 -10.65 -25.97 8.13
C PRO A 720 -9.93 -25.17 9.21
N THR A 721 -8.69 -24.79 8.93
CA THR A 721 -7.87 -23.92 9.79
C THR A 721 -8.29 -22.45 9.68
N ALA A 722 -7.89 -21.63 10.65
CA ALA A 722 -8.07 -20.18 10.56
C ALA A 722 -7.33 -19.53 9.38
N ASN A 723 -6.19 -20.08 8.93
CA ASN A 723 -5.41 -19.58 7.79
C ASN A 723 -5.76 -20.24 6.44
N CYS A 724 -6.85 -21.02 6.36
CA CYS A 724 -7.25 -21.66 5.11
C CYS A 724 -7.58 -20.62 4.03
N ASP A 725 -7.38 -20.97 2.76
CA ASP A 725 -7.97 -20.20 1.65
C ASP A 725 -9.45 -20.59 1.52
N PRO A 726 -10.42 -19.67 1.72
CA PRO A 726 -11.83 -19.97 1.57
C PRO A 726 -12.21 -20.45 0.17
N TYR A 727 -11.50 -20.06 -0.89
CA TYR A 727 -11.74 -20.58 -2.23
C TYR A 727 -11.45 -22.09 -2.31
N ALA A 728 -10.32 -22.53 -1.75
CA ALA A 728 -9.96 -23.94 -1.72
C ALA A 728 -10.97 -24.77 -0.91
N VAL A 729 -11.37 -24.27 0.26
CA VAL A 729 -12.32 -24.96 1.14
C VAL A 729 -13.69 -25.11 0.48
N THR A 730 -14.23 -24.02 -0.06
CA THR A 730 -15.57 -24.01 -0.70
C THR A 730 -15.59 -24.80 -2.00
N GLU A 731 -14.52 -24.72 -2.80
CA GLU A 731 -14.37 -25.54 -4.00
C GLU A 731 -14.41 -27.03 -3.64
N MET A 732 -13.62 -27.45 -2.66
CA MET A 732 -13.55 -28.86 -2.26
C MET A 732 -14.86 -29.39 -1.67
N LEU A 733 -15.57 -28.58 -0.88
CA LEU A 733 -16.90 -28.94 -0.38
C LEU A 733 -17.86 -29.21 -1.54
N VAL A 734 -17.89 -28.35 -2.57
CA VAL A 734 -18.78 -28.51 -3.73
C VAL A 734 -18.40 -29.72 -4.58
N ARG A 735 -17.10 -29.90 -4.87
CA ARG A 735 -16.61 -31.05 -5.65
C ARG A 735 -17.04 -32.37 -5.03
N THR A 736 -16.86 -32.51 -3.72
CA THR A 736 -17.20 -33.74 -3.00
C THR A 736 -18.70 -33.93 -2.85
N THR A 737 -19.45 -32.88 -2.47
CA THR A 737 -20.85 -33.05 -2.03
C THR A 737 -21.87 -32.87 -3.15
N CYS A 738 -21.60 -32.00 -4.13
CA CYS A 738 -22.52 -31.68 -5.22
C CYS A 738 -22.14 -32.38 -6.52
N LEU A 739 -20.85 -32.40 -6.87
CA LEU A 739 -20.37 -32.93 -8.15
C LEU A 739 -19.98 -34.42 -8.09
N ASN A 740 -19.94 -35.00 -6.88
CA ASN A 740 -19.58 -36.41 -6.63
C ASN A 740 -18.20 -36.80 -7.21
N GLU A 741 -17.26 -35.86 -7.25
CA GLU A 741 -15.90 -36.16 -7.68
C GLU A 741 -15.25 -37.09 -6.64
N THR A 742 -14.57 -38.14 -7.09
CA THR A 742 -13.97 -39.17 -6.22
C THR A 742 -12.45 -39.05 -6.10
N ASP A 743 -11.79 -38.38 -7.05
CA ASP A 743 -10.34 -38.16 -7.08
C ASP A 743 -9.98 -36.71 -6.73
#